data_AF-A0A9E2L7K7-F1
#
_entry.id   AF-A0A9E2L7K7-F1
#
_cell.length_a   1.000
_cell.length_b   1.000
_cell.length_c   1.000
_cell.angle_alpha   90.00
_cell.angle_beta   90.00
_cell.angle_gamma   90.00
#
_symmetry.space_group_name_H-M   'P 1'
#
loop_
_entity.id
_entity.type
_entity.pdbx_description
1 polymer ?
#
loop_
_entity_poly.entity_id
_entity_poly.type
_entity_poly.pdbx_seq_one_letter_code
_entity_poly.pdbx_strand_id
1 'polypeptide(L)'
;MKKNFIKVSVICALTLASSTAVVSCSDYDDDIKNQQEQIDALKKQLDASKTEITEGLNSAIEGLKAEITEIAGSKADAASVQALEQKAAELQQALDSKASNEQIAALSEEVKGLINNVNSELSAAMEGQKAELENQIKALQAKQDELNQKIEGLDNSQEISEIQGQLGTISASLAEAQNNLKTILDANYGEKITDLQQRVTNLEGLKTELENYTDEAIKNLKPEITAEIQAAINGVKELIPENLDSRLTTLEEKIANYVTANDLQAEVEALESLINTKEEGLKALINGKVSQNDFNTLKDKVEALEGEIVSSEAIDEKIKTEIKALRDDVKKLLGVMVQSIMYVPQFDSNLQPTQVTFNTLYAQPKTGGSKAKVADNVTSKVQFRVTPASAAASFKDNYKIAFEGKWIGATRAAQPNYLNAEYVADADAEAKGIVTFNVSRSSEFAAGQAYALCAHITAINEEGKTENLTDISSDFFVSSHSDITVNNIEVVAPNFNGAKTVAWNDTKTSFTPGTVTLKGTKVGGGTINDLASIFGADKFAVKYALTGTGANAFQIDANTGEIKVKSASSSAINSKAGVKATATAAGVSYETTFDRASFEITKDIKTYSETVDVNWLTIATQKITVDLLDAAHKTKIADAFGISTNDWANIVGTAQIDDNLGSVSGVTLTKTGGALSLEIAQFTHIAADKVVTITLKDKTASGTTQSSSEYEIKLTIKATQYVDDKLNLTKQEAVWDNNRVTLTPTFEMSNGKVNKMNLNVDVTSIYKNFDTDIRNIHSNFAHVTIVAPTNSVNGVTRANYNSKTAATEDDKTMKINQATYAGGATIQAQTKFVYDNDQVVNSKTQNFTFGVQQLSGTFVNEAPAEVKFGSKNESKQLTGLSWKDYLNRVMWVDGKKQIYDAQSMPNAAFAVDPFSNDIYAMTGSVPTYSIEQDNNYLNVNRNTGVITLTEEGKNKAFANDYTATLVVTINQPRWGAINGLGTAQNGKYKLTFKVVIPKGIQ
;
A
#
# COMPACT_ATOMS: atom_id res chain seq x y z
N MET A 1 -4.25 -42.38 -14.16
CA MET A 1 -5.01 -41.44 -13.31
C MET A 1 -6.51 -41.74 -13.31
N LYS A 2 -7.26 -41.58 -14.41
CA LYS A 2 -8.73 -41.77 -14.42
C LYS A 2 -9.22 -43.08 -13.78
N LYS A 3 -8.55 -44.22 -14.02
CA LYS A 3 -8.91 -45.53 -13.41
C LYS A 3 -8.68 -45.61 -11.89
N ASN A 4 -7.62 -44.99 -11.37
CA ASN A 4 -7.36 -44.92 -9.93
C ASN A 4 -8.22 -43.83 -9.28
N PHE A 5 -8.45 -42.71 -9.97
CA PHE A 5 -9.34 -41.65 -9.53
C PHE A 5 -10.79 -42.15 -9.43
N ILE A 6 -11.29 -42.92 -10.41
CA ILE A 6 -12.62 -43.53 -10.37
C ILE A 6 -12.72 -44.58 -9.26
N LYS A 7 -11.68 -45.41 -9.05
CA LYS A 7 -11.65 -46.36 -7.92
C LYS A 7 -11.63 -45.65 -6.57
N VAL A 8 -10.86 -44.57 -6.43
CA VAL A 8 -10.83 -43.70 -5.25
C VAL A 8 -12.18 -43.01 -5.07
N SER A 9 -12.79 -42.47 -6.12
CA SER A 9 -14.11 -41.84 -6.06
C SER A 9 -15.21 -42.85 -5.69
N VAL A 10 -15.15 -44.09 -6.16
CA VAL A 10 -16.12 -45.15 -5.83
C VAL A 10 -15.91 -45.69 -4.42
N ILE A 11 -14.66 -45.92 -4.00
CA ILE A 11 -14.32 -46.32 -2.63
C ILE A 11 -14.64 -45.18 -1.65
N CYS A 12 -14.26 -43.94 -1.92
CA CYS A 12 -14.68 -42.77 -1.16
C CYS A 12 -16.20 -42.61 -1.15
N ALA A 13 -16.91 -42.84 -2.26
CA ALA A 13 -18.37 -42.79 -2.27
C ALA A 13 -19.04 -43.93 -1.46
N LEU A 14 -18.35 -45.06 -1.26
CA LEU A 14 -18.80 -46.19 -0.45
C LEU A 14 -18.37 -46.07 1.03
N THR A 15 -17.21 -45.47 1.32
CA THR A 15 -16.66 -45.27 2.68
C THR A 15 -17.14 -43.97 3.33
N LEU A 16 -17.54 -42.96 2.55
CA LEU A 16 -18.26 -41.77 3.03
C LEU A 16 -19.67 -42.11 3.58
N ALA A 17 -20.14 -43.34 3.41
CA ALA A 17 -21.34 -43.82 4.09
C ALA A 17 -21.05 -44.59 5.39
N SER A 18 -19.82 -45.04 5.66
CA SER A 18 -19.49 -45.84 6.85
C SER A 18 -18.09 -45.53 7.39
N SER A 19 -17.98 -44.51 8.25
CA SER A 19 -17.05 -44.51 9.40
C SER A 19 -17.11 -43.15 10.10
N THR A 20 -17.73 -43.14 11.28
CA THR A 20 -17.31 -42.21 12.33
C THR A 20 -16.24 -42.93 13.14
N ALA A 21 -14.98 -42.82 12.72
CA ALA A 21 -13.84 -43.10 13.58
C ALA A 21 -12.72 -42.13 13.24
N VAL A 22 -12.46 -41.27 14.21
CA VAL A 22 -11.55 -40.14 14.23
C VAL A 22 -10.11 -40.58 14.02
N VAL A 23 -9.49 -40.08 12.95
CA VAL A 23 -8.16 -39.47 13.02
C VAL A 23 -8.23 -38.17 12.20
N SER A 24 -7.74 -37.08 12.78
CA SER A 24 -7.97 -35.68 12.41
C SER A 24 -8.02 -35.34 10.91
N CYS A 25 -9.21 -35.01 10.38
CA CYS A 25 -9.39 -34.31 9.10
C CYS A 25 -8.93 -32.84 9.12
N SER A 26 -8.40 -32.33 10.25
CA SER A 26 -7.86 -30.97 10.36
C SER A 26 -6.64 -30.78 9.47
N ASP A 27 -5.75 -31.78 9.39
CA ASP A 27 -4.51 -31.65 8.61
C ASP A 27 -4.80 -31.69 7.11
N TYR A 28 -5.75 -32.54 6.67
CA TYR A 28 -6.08 -32.67 5.25
C TYR A 28 -6.80 -31.45 4.68
N ASP A 29 -7.73 -30.84 5.42
CA ASP A 29 -8.37 -29.59 4.96
C ASP A 29 -7.42 -28.39 5.05
N ASP A 30 -6.54 -28.33 6.06
CA ASP A 30 -5.51 -27.29 6.16
C ASP A 30 -4.42 -27.45 5.09
N ASP A 31 -4.04 -28.67 4.72
CA ASP A 31 -3.13 -28.96 3.60
C ASP A 31 -3.77 -28.62 2.27
N ILE A 32 -5.04 -28.99 2.05
CA ILE A 32 -5.79 -28.60 0.85
C ILE A 32 -5.93 -27.09 0.77
N LYS A 33 -6.19 -26.41 1.89
CA LYS A 33 -6.31 -24.96 1.95
C LYS A 33 -4.97 -24.25 1.75
N ASN A 34 -3.89 -24.73 2.39
CA ASN A 34 -2.53 -24.22 2.21
C ASN A 34 -2.04 -24.44 0.77
N GLN A 35 -2.37 -25.58 0.16
CA GLN A 35 -2.09 -25.85 -1.25
C GLN A 35 -2.95 -25.00 -2.19
N GLN A 36 -4.23 -24.73 -1.85
CA GLN A 36 -5.10 -23.81 -2.59
C GLN A 36 -4.61 -22.36 -2.49
N GLU A 37 -4.13 -21.94 -1.32
CA GLU A 37 -3.52 -20.63 -1.05
C GLU A 37 -2.17 -20.48 -1.78
N GLN A 38 -1.36 -21.54 -1.87
CA GLN A 38 -0.14 -21.58 -2.67
C GLN A 38 -0.44 -21.54 -4.18
N ILE A 39 -1.48 -22.25 -4.65
CA ILE A 39 -1.96 -22.19 -6.05
C ILE A 39 -2.45 -20.79 -6.40
N ASP A 40 -3.17 -20.13 -5.50
CA ASP A 40 -3.69 -18.79 -5.73
C ASP A 40 -2.58 -17.73 -5.61
N ALA A 41 -1.58 -17.95 -4.75
CA ALA A 41 -0.34 -17.14 -4.72
C ALA A 41 0.46 -17.28 -6.03
N LEU A 42 0.60 -18.49 -6.57
CA LEU A 42 1.26 -18.74 -7.86
C LEU A 42 0.51 -18.12 -9.04
N LYS A 43 -0.83 -18.17 -9.06
CA LYS A 43 -1.63 -17.45 -10.07
C LYS A 43 -1.45 -15.94 -9.98
N LYS A 44 -1.40 -15.40 -8.77
CA LYS A 44 -1.21 -13.96 -8.52
C LYS A 44 0.19 -13.51 -8.91
N GLN A 45 1.19 -14.36 -8.72
CA GLN A 45 2.57 -14.14 -9.14
C GLN A 45 2.72 -14.25 -10.66
N LEU A 46 2.00 -15.19 -11.31
CA LEU A 46 1.92 -15.31 -12.76
C LEU A 46 1.24 -14.09 -13.41
N ASP A 47 0.16 -13.59 -12.82
CA ASP A 47 -0.53 -12.38 -13.30
C ASP A 47 0.30 -11.11 -13.03
N ALA A 48 1.01 -11.02 -11.90
CA ALA A 48 1.97 -9.94 -11.63
C ALA A 48 3.14 -9.94 -12.61
N SER A 49 3.72 -11.11 -12.93
CA SER A 49 4.75 -11.23 -13.97
C SER A 49 4.23 -10.85 -15.36
N LYS A 50 2.98 -11.19 -15.73
CA LYS A 50 2.38 -10.73 -17.01
C LYS A 50 2.25 -9.22 -17.08
N THR A 51 1.83 -8.57 -15.98
CA THR A 51 1.72 -7.11 -15.89
C THR A 51 3.09 -6.44 -15.97
N GLU A 52 4.08 -6.92 -15.21
CA GLU A 52 5.45 -6.39 -15.24
C GLU A 52 6.12 -6.59 -16.61
N ILE A 53 5.84 -7.71 -17.30
CA ILE A 53 6.30 -7.96 -18.68
C ILE A 53 5.63 -6.99 -19.67
N THR A 54 4.32 -6.77 -19.54
CA THR A 54 3.56 -5.83 -20.39
C THR A 54 4.04 -4.39 -20.21
N GLU A 55 4.24 -3.96 -18.96
CA GLU A 55 4.75 -2.62 -18.63
C GLU A 55 6.22 -2.44 -19.05
N GLY A 56 7.03 -3.49 -18.94
CA GLY A 56 8.42 -3.51 -19.39
C GLY A 56 8.57 -3.43 -20.91
N LEU A 57 7.71 -4.11 -21.67
CA LEU A 57 7.69 -4.06 -23.14
C LEU A 57 7.25 -2.67 -23.63
N ASN A 58 6.17 -2.11 -23.04
CA ASN A 58 5.65 -0.79 -23.39
C ASN A 58 6.65 0.33 -23.06
N SER A 59 7.29 0.28 -21.88
CA SER A 59 8.31 1.27 -21.48
C SER A 59 9.54 1.23 -22.40
N ALA A 60 9.93 0.03 -22.86
CA ALA A 60 11.06 -0.10 -23.78
C ALA A 60 10.75 0.37 -25.20
N ILE A 61 9.52 0.15 -25.68
CA ILE A 61 9.05 0.67 -26.98
C ILE A 61 8.94 2.20 -26.95
N GLU A 62 8.42 2.78 -25.87
CA GLU A 62 8.35 4.24 -25.70
C GLU A 62 9.75 4.88 -25.55
N GLY A 63 10.66 4.24 -24.83
CA GLY A 63 12.06 4.67 -24.71
C GLY A 63 12.80 4.65 -26.05
N LEU A 64 12.64 3.57 -26.84
CA LEU A 64 13.17 3.47 -28.20
C LEU A 64 12.59 4.56 -29.12
N LYS A 65 11.29 4.86 -29.00
CA LYS A 65 10.60 5.90 -29.79
C LYS A 65 11.12 7.31 -29.50
N ALA A 66 11.32 7.63 -28.23
CA ALA A 66 11.89 8.91 -27.81
C ALA A 66 13.32 9.08 -28.35
N GLU A 67 14.16 8.05 -28.23
CA GLU A 67 15.56 8.10 -28.65
C GLU A 67 15.74 8.09 -30.17
N ILE A 68 14.92 7.35 -30.93
CA ILE A 68 14.92 7.36 -32.41
C ILE A 68 14.51 8.74 -32.96
N THR A 69 13.51 9.38 -32.33
CA THR A 69 13.03 10.72 -32.73
C THR A 69 14.09 11.80 -32.47
N GLU A 70 14.87 11.66 -31.39
CA GLU A 70 15.91 12.61 -30.98
C GLU A 70 17.15 12.57 -31.88
N ILE A 71 17.48 11.42 -32.50
CA ILE A 71 18.73 11.22 -33.28
C ILE A 71 18.50 11.31 -34.81
N ALA A 72 17.39 10.75 -35.32
CA ALA A 72 17.18 10.58 -36.77
C ALA A 72 16.31 11.67 -37.41
N GLY A 73 15.65 12.52 -36.62
CA GLY A 73 14.65 13.47 -37.11
C GLY A 73 13.52 12.78 -37.89
N SER A 74 12.96 13.44 -38.92
CA SER A 74 11.82 12.96 -39.72
C SER A 74 12.08 11.73 -40.63
N LYS A 75 13.21 11.01 -40.44
CA LYS A 75 13.44 9.71 -41.09
C LYS A 75 12.95 8.51 -40.25
N ALA A 76 12.43 8.76 -39.05
CA ALA A 76 11.83 7.78 -38.14
C ALA A 76 10.57 7.07 -38.70
N ASP A 77 10.05 7.49 -39.85
CA ASP A 77 8.92 6.84 -40.55
C ASP A 77 9.35 5.57 -41.35
N ALA A 78 10.46 4.93 -40.98
CA ALA A 78 10.95 3.74 -41.67
C ALA A 78 10.07 2.51 -41.37
N ALA A 79 9.71 1.77 -42.41
CA ALA A 79 8.78 0.63 -42.39
C ALA A 79 9.08 -0.43 -41.31
N SER A 80 10.35 -0.58 -40.92
CA SER A 80 10.81 -1.54 -39.91
C SER A 80 10.36 -1.18 -38.48
N VAL A 81 10.23 0.11 -38.16
CA VAL A 81 9.72 0.58 -36.86
C VAL A 81 8.20 0.39 -36.78
N GLN A 82 7.46 0.70 -37.85
CA GLN A 82 6.02 0.46 -37.94
C GLN A 82 5.68 -1.04 -37.88
N ALA A 83 6.48 -1.89 -38.53
CA ALA A 83 6.32 -3.33 -38.45
C ALA A 83 6.56 -3.87 -37.04
N LEU A 84 7.55 -3.33 -36.33
CA LEU A 84 7.79 -3.66 -34.92
C LEU A 84 6.65 -3.20 -34.01
N GLU A 85 6.11 -1.99 -34.20
CA GLU A 85 4.94 -1.49 -33.47
C GLU A 85 3.72 -2.40 -33.68
N GLN A 86 3.44 -2.79 -34.93
CA GLN A 86 2.32 -3.66 -35.25
C GLN A 86 2.47 -5.06 -34.62
N LYS A 87 3.65 -5.66 -34.69
CA LYS A 87 3.89 -7.01 -34.15
C LYS A 87 3.98 -7.07 -32.63
N ALA A 88 4.47 -6.01 -31.99
CA ALA A 88 4.39 -5.87 -30.53
C ALA A 88 2.93 -5.78 -30.04
N ALA A 89 2.07 -5.06 -30.77
CA ALA A 89 0.64 -5.00 -30.46
C ALA A 89 -0.08 -6.35 -30.66
N GLU A 90 0.27 -7.11 -31.70
CA GLU A 90 -0.25 -8.47 -31.93
C GLU A 90 0.18 -9.44 -30.81
N LEU A 91 1.44 -9.34 -30.35
CA LEU A 91 1.93 -10.12 -29.21
C LEU A 91 1.22 -9.75 -27.91
N GLN A 92 0.97 -8.46 -27.65
CA GLN A 92 0.19 -8.00 -26.51
C GLN A 92 -1.23 -8.57 -26.53
N GLN A 93 -1.89 -8.50 -27.68
CA GLN A 93 -3.24 -9.04 -27.84
C GLN A 93 -3.30 -10.56 -27.63
N ALA A 94 -2.28 -11.30 -28.09
CA ALA A 94 -2.18 -12.74 -27.89
C ALA A 94 -2.00 -13.12 -26.41
N LEU A 95 -1.21 -12.33 -25.66
CA LEU A 95 -1.03 -12.47 -24.21
C LEU A 95 -2.33 -12.19 -23.44
N ASP A 96 -3.09 -11.17 -23.84
CA ASP A 96 -4.36 -10.79 -23.21
C ASP A 96 -5.52 -11.76 -23.53
N SER A 97 -5.47 -12.44 -24.68
CA SER A 97 -6.58 -13.26 -25.20
C SER A 97 -6.49 -14.76 -24.88
N LYS A 98 -5.50 -15.21 -24.08
CA LYS A 98 -5.22 -16.64 -23.81
C LYS A 98 -4.97 -17.46 -25.08
N ALA A 99 -4.20 -16.92 -26.02
CA ALA A 99 -3.77 -17.64 -27.22
C ALA A 99 -2.90 -18.87 -26.88
N SER A 100 -2.73 -19.78 -27.82
CA SER A 100 -1.90 -20.99 -27.63
C SER A 100 -0.41 -20.63 -27.41
N ASN A 101 0.31 -21.48 -26.66
CA ASN A 101 1.73 -21.28 -26.39
C ASN A 101 2.56 -21.24 -27.68
N GLU A 102 2.17 -22.01 -28.71
CA GLU A 102 2.81 -21.97 -30.02
C GLU A 102 2.64 -20.61 -30.72
N GLN A 103 1.48 -19.95 -30.57
CA GLN A 103 1.24 -18.61 -31.15
C GLN A 103 2.07 -17.52 -30.45
N ILE A 104 2.21 -17.58 -29.13
CA ILE A 104 3.01 -16.61 -28.35
C ILE A 104 4.50 -16.77 -28.68
N ALA A 105 4.98 -18.01 -28.84
CA ALA A 105 6.37 -18.29 -29.22
C ALA A 105 6.70 -17.77 -30.61
N ALA A 106 5.80 -17.95 -31.59
CA ALA A 106 5.98 -17.46 -32.95
C ALA A 106 6.05 -15.93 -33.01
N LEU A 107 5.11 -15.24 -32.34
CA LEU A 107 5.08 -13.78 -32.29
C LEU A 107 6.29 -13.18 -31.56
N SER A 108 6.80 -13.85 -30.53
CA SER A 108 8.01 -13.43 -29.80
C SER A 108 9.26 -13.49 -30.69
N GLU A 109 9.37 -14.52 -31.53
CA GLU A 109 10.49 -14.67 -32.46
C GLU A 109 10.43 -13.67 -33.62
N GLU A 110 9.22 -13.34 -34.11
CA GLU A 110 9.01 -12.26 -35.08
C GLU A 110 9.41 -10.89 -34.52
N VAL A 111 9.07 -10.59 -33.26
CA VAL A 111 9.47 -9.35 -32.57
C VAL A 111 10.99 -9.25 -32.45
N LYS A 112 11.69 -10.34 -32.09
CA LYS A 112 13.17 -10.37 -32.06
C LYS A 112 13.78 -10.07 -33.43
N GLY A 113 13.25 -10.69 -34.48
CA GLY A 113 13.71 -10.45 -35.85
C GLY A 113 13.60 -8.98 -36.25
N LEU A 114 12.47 -8.34 -35.90
CA LEU A 114 12.23 -6.93 -36.20
C LEU A 114 13.10 -5.98 -35.35
N ILE A 115 13.36 -6.31 -34.08
CA ILE A 115 14.33 -5.56 -33.24
C ILE A 115 15.72 -5.58 -33.88
N ASN A 116 16.18 -6.71 -34.39
CA ASN A 116 17.49 -6.83 -35.04
C ASN A 116 17.56 -6.01 -36.35
N ASN A 117 16.47 -5.97 -37.12
CA ASN A 117 16.39 -5.15 -38.33
C ASN A 117 16.45 -3.65 -38.01
N VAL A 118 15.69 -3.20 -37.00
CA VAL A 118 15.73 -1.80 -36.51
C VAL A 118 17.14 -1.45 -36.02
N ASN A 119 17.81 -2.35 -35.30
CA ASN A 119 19.19 -2.13 -34.83
C ASN A 119 20.19 -2.00 -35.99
N SER A 120 20.05 -2.84 -37.03
CA SER A 120 20.90 -2.77 -38.21
C SER A 120 20.70 -1.48 -39.00
N GLU A 121 19.45 -1.04 -39.17
CA GLU A 121 19.12 0.21 -39.86
C GLU A 121 19.60 1.45 -39.09
N LEU A 122 19.42 1.45 -37.77
CA LEU A 122 19.89 2.52 -36.89
C LEU A 122 21.41 2.62 -36.87
N SER A 123 22.11 1.49 -36.77
CA SER A 123 23.57 1.43 -36.82
C SER A 123 24.11 1.97 -38.15
N ALA A 124 23.48 1.61 -39.27
CA ALA A 124 23.84 2.11 -40.59
C ALA A 124 23.57 3.63 -40.74
N ALA A 125 22.44 4.11 -40.21
CA ALA A 125 22.10 5.54 -40.24
C ALA A 125 23.05 6.39 -39.39
N MET A 126 23.43 5.91 -38.21
CA MET A 126 24.39 6.57 -37.31
C MET A 126 25.79 6.62 -37.93
N GLU A 127 26.28 5.52 -38.50
CA GLU A 127 27.58 5.52 -39.18
C GLU A 127 27.57 6.47 -40.40
N GLY A 128 26.42 6.58 -41.08
CA GLY A 128 26.20 7.57 -42.14
C GLY A 128 26.24 9.02 -41.64
N GLN A 129 25.55 9.36 -40.55
CA GLN A 129 25.57 10.70 -39.95
C GLN A 129 26.95 11.06 -39.38
N LYS A 130 27.61 10.10 -38.73
CA LYS A 130 28.99 10.22 -38.24
C LYS A 130 29.95 10.53 -39.38
N ALA A 131 29.88 9.77 -40.48
CA ALA A 131 30.72 10.02 -41.65
C ALA A 131 30.46 11.41 -42.27
N GLU A 132 29.20 11.86 -42.32
CA GLU A 132 28.83 13.19 -42.79
C GLU A 132 29.41 14.29 -41.88
N LEU A 133 29.26 14.17 -40.56
CA LEU A 133 29.82 15.12 -39.59
C LEU A 133 31.35 15.13 -39.60
N GLU A 134 32.00 13.98 -39.71
CA GLU A 134 33.46 13.88 -39.85
C GLU A 134 33.96 14.58 -41.14
N ASN A 135 33.21 14.46 -42.24
CA ASN A 135 33.50 15.17 -43.48
C ASN A 135 33.28 16.68 -43.36
N GLN A 136 32.21 17.11 -42.68
CA GLN A 136 31.96 18.53 -42.41
C GLN A 136 33.03 19.14 -41.51
N ILE A 137 33.46 18.43 -40.47
CA ILE A 137 34.57 18.84 -39.60
C ILE A 137 35.86 19.02 -40.40
N LYS A 138 36.21 18.04 -41.25
CA LYS A 138 37.38 18.16 -42.15
C LYS A 138 37.29 19.38 -43.08
N ALA A 139 36.12 19.63 -43.66
CA ALA A 139 35.92 20.77 -44.57
C ALA A 139 36.00 22.12 -43.83
N LEU A 140 35.45 22.20 -42.62
CA LEU A 140 35.51 23.39 -41.77
C LEU A 140 36.93 23.65 -41.26
N GLN A 141 37.68 22.61 -40.89
CA GLN A 141 39.11 22.71 -40.52
C GLN A 141 39.96 23.20 -41.69
N ALA A 142 39.76 22.64 -42.89
CA ALA A 142 40.48 23.09 -44.08
C ALA A 142 40.22 24.57 -44.42
N LYS A 143 38.97 25.04 -44.28
CA LYS A 143 38.65 26.47 -44.43
C LYS A 143 39.24 27.33 -43.33
N GLN A 144 39.27 26.84 -42.09
CA GLN A 144 39.90 27.53 -40.96
C GLN A 144 41.40 27.76 -41.25
N ASP A 145 42.10 26.73 -41.74
CA ASP A 145 43.51 26.81 -42.12
C ASP A 145 43.75 27.76 -43.29
N GLU A 146 42.88 27.75 -44.31
CA GLU A 146 42.95 28.68 -45.45
C GLU A 146 42.80 30.15 -45.02
N LEU A 147 41.84 30.44 -44.14
CA LEU A 147 41.62 31.79 -43.62
C LEU A 147 42.76 32.23 -42.69
N ASN A 148 43.30 31.32 -41.87
CA ASN A 148 44.47 31.59 -41.03
C ASN A 148 45.70 31.93 -41.89
N GLN A 149 45.96 31.22 -43.00
CA GLN A 149 47.06 31.55 -43.92
C GLN A 149 46.86 32.90 -44.62
N LYS A 150 45.62 33.27 -44.97
CA LYS A 150 45.34 34.60 -45.56
C LYS A 150 45.65 35.73 -44.58
N ILE A 151 45.48 35.53 -43.27
CA ILE A 151 45.85 36.51 -42.24
C ILE A 151 47.36 36.73 -42.18
N GLU A 152 48.19 35.69 -42.40
CA GLU A 152 49.65 35.79 -42.35
C GLU A 152 50.28 36.66 -43.46
N GLY A 153 49.52 37.00 -44.50
CA GLY A 153 49.99 37.77 -45.66
C GLY A 153 49.36 39.15 -45.86
N LEU A 154 48.56 39.65 -44.91
CA LEU A 154 47.83 40.92 -45.02
C LEU A 154 48.28 41.96 -43.99
N ASP A 155 48.51 43.19 -44.44
CA ASP A 155 48.88 44.34 -43.58
C ASP A 155 47.68 45.29 -43.29
N ASN A 156 46.51 45.03 -43.93
CA ASN A 156 45.33 45.89 -43.88
C ASN A 156 44.37 45.50 -42.73
N SER A 157 44.20 46.39 -41.76
CA SER A 157 43.39 46.13 -40.55
C SER A 157 41.92 45.84 -40.80
N GLN A 158 41.35 46.33 -41.92
CA GLN A 158 39.93 46.17 -42.22
C GLN A 158 39.62 44.78 -42.80
N GLU A 159 40.47 44.28 -43.71
CA GLU A 159 40.39 42.91 -44.24
C GLU A 159 40.69 41.86 -43.16
N ILE A 160 41.62 42.14 -42.24
CA ILE A 160 41.90 41.26 -41.09
C ILE A 160 40.65 41.10 -40.20
N SER A 161 39.91 42.18 -39.94
CA SER A 161 38.69 42.14 -39.12
C SER A 161 37.56 41.34 -39.78
N GLU A 162 37.39 41.46 -41.10
CA GLU A 162 36.41 40.68 -41.87
C GLU A 162 36.75 39.18 -41.88
N ILE A 163 38.04 38.83 -42.07
CA ILE A 163 38.50 37.44 -42.02
C ILE A 163 38.38 36.87 -40.60
N GLN A 164 38.64 37.66 -39.55
CA GLN A 164 38.41 37.27 -38.15
C GLN A 164 36.92 37.00 -37.85
N GLY A 165 36.01 37.78 -38.43
CA GLY A 165 34.57 37.53 -38.35
C GLY A 165 34.16 36.20 -39.00
N GLN A 166 34.70 35.88 -40.18
CA GLN A 166 34.48 34.60 -40.85
C GLN A 166 35.05 33.42 -40.04
N LEU A 167 36.22 33.59 -39.44
CA LEU A 167 36.84 32.63 -38.51
C LEU A 167 35.97 32.38 -37.26
N GLY A 168 35.32 33.41 -36.73
CA GLY A 168 34.35 33.29 -35.63
C GLY A 168 33.16 32.40 -36.01
N THR A 169 32.59 32.61 -37.19
CA THR A 169 31.47 31.80 -37.71
C THR A 169 31.87 30.35 -37.99
N ILE A 170 33.05 30.12 -38.57
CA ILE A 170 33.59 28.76 -38.80
C ILE A 170 33.89 28.07 -37.47
N SER A 171 34.43 28.78 -36.48
CA SER A 171 34.71 28.22 -35.14
C SER A 171 33.43 27.81 -34.42
N ALA A 172 32.35 28.61 -34.53
CA ALA A 172 31.03 28.25 -34.00
C ALA A 172 30.45 27.01 -34.70
N SER A 173 30.50 26.97 -36.04
CA SER A 173 29.99 25.83 -36.82
C SER A 173 30.79 24.55 -36.57
N LEU A 174 32.11 24.67 -36.37
CA LEU A 174 32.98 23.56 -36.03
C LEU A 174 32.69 23.02 -34.63
N ALA A 175 32.50 23.91 -33.64
CA ALA A 175 32.11 23.52 -32.29
C ALA A 175 30.75 22.83 -32.25
N GLU A 176 29.78 23.30 -33.04
CA GLU A 176 28.47 22.67 -33.21
C GLU A 176 28.59 21.27 -33.83
N ALA A 177 29.31 21.12 -34.94
CA ALA A 177 29.54 19.82 -35.58
C ALA A 177 30.29 18.83 -34.67
N GLN A 178 31.29 19.31 -33.91
CA GLN A 178 32.03 18.52 -32.93
C GLN A 178 31.15 18.10 -31.74
N ASN A 179 30.28 18.99 -31.27
CA ASN A 179 29.35 18.66 -30.19
C ASN A 179 28.31 17.63 -30.66
N ASN A 180 27.78 17.78 -31.87
CA ASN A 180 26.85 16.81 -32.46
C ASN A 180 27.52 15.43 -32.66
N LEU A 181 28.78 15.39 -33.12
CA LEU A 181 29.55 14.15 -33.22
C LEU A 181 29.82 13.52 -31.84
N LYS A 182 30.14 14.35 -30.83
CA LYS A 182 30.33 13.90 -29.44
C LYS A 182 29.04 13.31 -28.86
N THR A 183 27.88 13.93 -29.11
CA THR A 183 26.57 13.39 -28.71
C THR A 183 26.32 12.01 -29.32
N ILE A 184 26.67 11.80 -30.60
CA ILE A 184 26.55 10.48 -31.26
C ILE A 184 27.53 9.45 -30.66
N LEU A 185 28.75 9.85 -30.29
CA LEU A 185 29.78 8.97 -29.72
C LEU A 185 29.55 8.61 -28.24
N ASP A 186 29.01 9.54 -27.45
CA ASP A 186 28.75 9.36 -26.01
C ASP A 186 27.48 8.55 -25.74
N ALA A 187 26.65 8.34 -26.76
CA ALA A 187 25.36 7.72 -26.58
C ALA A 187 25.46 6.18 -26.55
N ASN A 188 25.14 5.62 -25.38
CA ASN A 188 25.41 4.22 -25.02
C ASN A 188 24.30 3.25 -25.49
N TYR A 189 23.92 3.31 -26.77
CA TYR A 189 22.76 2.56 -27.32
C TYR A 189 22.96 1.05 -27.38
N GLY A 190 24.20 0.60 -27.59
CA GLY A 190 24.54 -0.83 -27.53
C GLY A 190 24.21 -1.45 -26.18
N GLU A 191 24.33 -0.70 -25.09
CA GLU A 191 24.01 -1.15 -23.72
C GLU A 191 22.49 -1.29 -23.50
N LYS A 192 21.67 -0.33 -23.97
CA LYS A 192 20.21 -0.39 -23.88
C LYS A 192 19.58 -1.45 -24.78
N ILE A 193 20.16 -1.66 -25.97
CA ILE A 193 19.76 -2.75 -26.88
C ILE A 193 20.19 -4.11 -26.32
N THR A 194 21.37 -4.18 -25.68
CA THR A 194 21.80 -5.37 -24.94
C THR A 194 20.87 -5.63 -23.75
N ASP A 195 20.43 -4.59 -23.02
CA ASP A 195 19.43 -4.73 -21.94
C ASP A 195 18.09 -5.25 -22.46
N LEU A 196 17.63 -4.76 -23.62
CA LEU A 196 16.43 -5.25 -24.32
C LEU A 196 16.58 -6.70 -24.80
N GLN A 197 17.72 -7.05 -25.42
CA GLN A 197 18.04 -8.43 -25.82
C GLN A 197 18.11 -9.35 -24.61
N GLN A 198 18.70 -8.88 -23.50
CA GLN A 198 18.82 -9.63 -22.26
C GLN A 198 17.47 -9.79 -21.55
N ARG A 199 16.57 -8.79 -21.60
CA ARG A 199 15.18 -8.91 -21.13
C ARG A 199 14.37 -9.91 -21.96
N VAL A 200 14.58 -9.95 -23.28
CA VAL A 200 13.99 -10.95 -24.17
C VAL A 200 14.58 -12.35 -23.94
N THR A 201 15.87 -12.46 -23.64
CA THR A 201 16.50 -13.72 -23.21
C THR A 201 16.03 -14.16 -21.81
N ASN A 202 15.77 -13.22 -20.90
CA ASN A 202 15.18 -13.53 -19.58
C ASN A 202 13.73 -14.04 -19.71
N LEU A 203 12.97 -13.61 -20.73
CA LEU A 203 11.66 -14.19 -21.08
C LEU A 203 11.79 -15.68 -21.49
N GLU A 204 12.86 -16.06 -22.19
CA GLU A 204 13.16 -17.47 -22.50
C GLU A 204 13.64 -18.26 -21.27
N GLY A 205 14.33 -17.59 -20.34
CA GLY A 205 14.69 -18.16 -19.04
C GLY A 205 13.45 -18.50 -18.20
N LEU A 206 12.47 -17.59 -18.15
CA LEU A 206 11.16 -17.81 -17.50
C LEU A 206 10.32 -18.88 -18.22
N LYS A 207 10.40 -18.98 -19.55
CA LYS A 207 9.84 -20.11 -20.33
C LYS A 207 10.47 -21.44 -19.93
N THR A 208 11.79 -21.47 -19.75
CA THR A 208 12.54 -22.66 -19.31
C THR A 208 12.23 -23.02 -17.85
N GLU A 209 11.98 -22.05 -16.98
CA GLU A 209 11.48 -22.27 -15.61
C GLU A 209 10.03 -22.77 -15.56
N LEU A 210 9.16 -22.28 -16.46
CA LEU A 210 7.79 -22.74 -16.63
C LEU A 210 7.72 -24.15 -17.27
N GLU A 211 8.62 -24.46 -18.20
CA GLU A 211 8.85 -25.81 -18.76
C GLU A 211 9.57 -26.75 -17.76
N ASN A 212 10.31 -26.24 -16.76
CA ASN A 212 10.85 -27.03 -15.65
C ASN A 212 9.84 -27.27 -14.51
N TYR A 213 8.71 -26.57 -14.50
CA TYR A 213 7.48 -27.02 -13.83
C TYR A 213 6.75 -28.08 -14.69
N THR A 214 7.51 -29.00 -15.27
CA THR A 214 6.99 -30.03 -16.17
C THR A 214 6.24 -31.12 -15.42
N ASP A 215 5.45 -31.87 -16.19
CA ASP A 215 4.79 -33.12 -15.85
C ASP A 215 5.61 -34.07 -14.98
N GLU A 216 6.93 -33.97 -14.91
CA GLU A 216 7.83 -34.76 -14.06
C GLU A 216 7.77 -34.40 -12.57
N ALA A 217 7.67 -33.11 -12.21
CA ALA A 217 7.44 -32.67 -10.82
C ALA A 217 6.00 -33.02 -10.38
N ILE A 218 5.03 -32.86 -11.29
CA ILE A 218 3.66 -33.34 -11.13
C ILE A 218 3.62 -34.88 -11.05
N LYS A 219 4.47 -35.60 -11.79
CA LYS A 219 4.63 -37.06 -11.81
C LYS A 219 5.50 -37.61 -10.68
N ASN A 220 6.11 -36.76 -9.85
CA ASN A 220 6.71 -37.14 -8.56
C ASN A 220 5.73 -36.89 -7.39
N LEU A 221 4.92 -35.83 -7.46
CA LEU A 221 3.75 -35.64 -6.59
C LEU A 221 2.71 -36.76 -6.77
N LYS A 222 2.47 -37.20 -8.02
CA LYS A 222 1.51 -38.25 -8.39
C LYS A 222 1.77 -39.63 -7.78
N PRO A 223 2.99 -40.20 -7.71
CA PRO A 223 3.29 -41.47 -7.07
C PRO A 223 3.32 -41.37 -5.54
N GLU A 224 3.73 -40.26 -4.95
CA GLU A 224 3.62 -40.03 -3.49
C GLU A 224 2.15 -39.95 -3.07
N ILE A 225 1.35 -39.14 -3.77
CA ILE A 225 -0.12 -39.07 -3.58
C ILE A 225 -0.78 -40.42 -3.90
N THR A 226 -0.33 -41.15 -4.94
CA THR A 226 -0.90 -42.48 -5.25
C THR A 226 -0.53 -43.51 -4.18
N ALA A 227 0.67 -43.45 -3.60
CA ALA A 227 1.10 -44.36 -2.53
C ALA A 227 0.37 -44.05 -1.21
N GLU A 228 0.18 -42.79 -0.87
CA GLU A 228 -0.61 -42.36 0.30
C GLU A 228 -2.09 -42.70 0.16
N ILE A 229 -2.68 -42.48 -1.02
CA ILE A 229 -4.05 -42.90 -1.32
C ILE A 229 -4.19 -44.44 -1.26
N GLN A 230 -3.21 -45.20 -1.76
CA GLN A 230 -3.24 -46.67 -1.72
C GLN A 230 -3.06 -47.21 -0.29
N ALA A 231 -2.24 -46.55 0.54
CA ALA A 231 -2.11 -46.86 1.96
C ALA A 231 -3.38 -46.51 2.74
N ALA A 232 -4.03 -45.38 2.44
CA ALA A 232 -5.31 -44.99 3.01
C ALA A 232 -6.44 -45.95 2.60
N ILE A 233 -6.48 -46.40 1.33
CA ILE A 233 -7.43 -47.42 0.87
C ILE A 233 -7.23 -48.75 1.60
N ASN A 234 -5.99 -49.19 1.76
CA ASN A 234 -5.69 -50.46 2.45
C ASN A 234 -6.00 -50.39 3.95
N GLY A 235 -5.70 -49.27 4.61
CA GLY A 235 -6.05 -49.05 6.02
C GLY A 235 -7.57 -48.97 6.26
N VAL A 236 -8.35 -48.47 5.29
CA VAL A 236 -9.81 -48.49 5.34
C VAL A 236 -10.38 -49.88 5.03
N LYS A 237 -9.77 -50.66 4.13
CA LYS A 237 -10.17 -52.06 3.86
C LYS A 237 -10.02 -52.97 5.08
N GLU A 238 -9.01 -52.74 5.92
CA GLU A 238 -8.81 -53.48 7.19
C GLU A 238 -9.91 -53.22 8.24
N LEU A 239 -10.71 -52.16 8.09
CA LEU A 239 -11.77 -51.75 9.02
C LEU A 239 -13.18 -52.24 8.60
N ILE A 240 -13.31 -52.92 7.45
CA ILE A 240 -14.58 -53.43 6.93
C ILE A 240 -14.84 -54.84 7.50
N PRO A 241 -16.01 -55.10 8.15
CA PRO A 241 -16.37 -56.45 8.60
C PRO A 241 -16.41 -57.46 7.43
N GLU A 242 -15.94 -58.70 7.65
CA GLU A 242 -15.80 -59.77 6.64
C GLU A 242 -17.03 -59.97 5.71
N ASN A 243 -18.25 -59.70 6.20
CA ASN A 243 -19.48 -59.89 5.41
C ASN A 243 -19.72 -58.82 4.33
N LEU A 244 -19.07 -57.65 4.44
CA LEU A 244 -19.14 -56.55 3.48
C LEU A 244 -18.00 -56.60 2.45
N ASP A 245 -16.86 -57.18 2.83
CA ASP A 245 -15.67 -57.34 1.99
C ASP A 245 -15.93 -58.24 0.77
N SER A 246 -16.65 -59.35 0.96
CA SER A 246 -17.09 -60.25 -0.12
C SER A 246 -17.95 -59.54 -1.18
N ARG A 247 -18.86 -58.64 -0.75
CA ARG A 247 -19.76 -57.92 -1.65
C ARG A 247 -19.04 -56.77 -2.37
N LEU A 248 -18.09 -56.12 -1.71
CA LEU A 248 -17.20 -55.12 -2.32
C LEU A 248 -16.31 -55.75 -3.39
N THR A 249 -15.76 -56.94 -3.12
CA THR A 249 -14.94 -57.71 -4.06
C THR A 249 -15.73 -58.08 -5.33
N THR A 250 -17.00 -58.48 -5.18
CA THR A 250 -17.87 -58.83 -6.32
C THR A 250 -18.18 -57.60 -7.20
N LEU A 251 -18.27 -56.42 -6.59
CA LEU A 251 -18.52 -55.16 -7.29
C LEU A 251 -17.24 -54.65 -7.99
N GLU A 252 -16.08 -54.78 -7.33
CA GLU A 252 -14.76 -54.48 -7.88
C GLU A 252 -14.46 -55.34 -9.12
N GLU A 253 -14.84 -56.62 -9.12
CA GLU A 253 -14.70 -57.52 -10.28
C GLU A 253 -15.61 -57.14 -11.46
N LYS A 254 -16.88 -56.77 -11.18
CA LYS A 254 -17.82 -56.35 -12.25
C LYS A 254 -17.42 -55.01 -12.88
N ILE A 255 -16.88 -54.08 -12.10
CA ILE A 255 -16.32 -52.81 -12.58
C ILE A 255 -15.00 -53.05 -13.34
N ALA A 256 -14.16 -53.98 -12.88
CA ALA A 256 -12.94 -54.35 -13.59
C ALA A 256 -13.25 -54.94 -14.97
N ASN A 257 -14.24 -55.83 -15.08
CA ASN A 257 -14.67 -56.43 -16.35
C ASN A 257 -15.24 -55.40 -17.36
N TYR A 258 -15.81 -54.29 -16.90
CA TYR A 258 -16.27 -53.20 -17.78
C TYR A 258 -15.14 -52.28 -18.27
N VAL A 259 -13.96 -52.31 -17.61
CA VAL A 259 -12.84 -51.37 -17.85
C VAL A 259 -11.56 -52.10 -18.33
N THR A 260 -11.58 -53.42 -18.48
CA THR A 260 -10.48 -54.17 -19.11
C THR A 260 -10.96 -54.92 -20.35
N ALA A 261 -10.58 -54.35 -21.49
CA ALA A 261 -10.26 -55.00 -22.76
C ALA A 261 -11.39 -55.80 -23.44
N ASN A 262 -12.13 -55.15 -24.34
CA ASN A 262 -12.09 -55.49 -25.77
C ASN A 262 -13.00 -54.64 -26.66
N ASP A 263 -14.02 -53.96 -26.13
CA ASP A 263 -15.01 -53.34 -27.02
C ASP A 263 -14.54 -51.97 -27.55
N LEU A 264 -14.07 -51.06 -26.69
CA LEU A 264 -13.61 -49.73 -27.13
C LEU A 264 -12.27 -49.70 -27.89
N GLN A 265 -11.40 -50.70 -27.69
CA GLN A 265 -10.13 -50.80 -28.44
C GLN A 265 -10.40 -51.26 -29.87
N ALA A 266 -11.34 -52.19 -30.05
CA ALA A 266 -11.79 -52.61 -31.38
C ALA A 266 -12.50 -51.47 -32.12
N GLU A 267 -13.26 -50.63 -31.43
CA GLU A 267 -13.90 -49.44 -32.02
C GLU A 267 -12.89 -48.33 -32.37
N VAL A 268 -11.85 -48.10 -31.57
CA VAL A 268 -10.77 -47.15 -31.89
C VAL A 268 -9.91 -47.65 -33.06
N GLU A 269 -9.53 -48.94 -33.07
CA GLU A 269 -8.81 -49.55 -34.20
C GLU A 269 -9.67 -49.61 -35.47
N ALA A 270 -10.98 -49.84 -35.34
CA ALA A 270 -11.92 -49.76 -36.45
C ALA A 270 -12.02 -48.32 -37.00
N LEU A 271 -12.07 -47.30 -36.14
CA LEU A 271 -12.08 -45.88 -36.52
C LEU A 271 -10.78 -45.46 -37.22
N GLU A 272 -9.61 -45.85 -36.70
CA GLU A 272 -8.31 -45.59 -37.35
C GLU A 272 -8.18 -46.32 -38.70
N SER A 273 -8.65 -47.57 -38.78
CA SER A 273 -8.70 -48.31 -40.04
C SER A 273 -9.67 -47.67 -41.05
N LEU A 274 -10.82 -47.15 -40.59
CA LEU A 274 -11.81 -46.47 -41.44
C LEU A 274 -11.22 -45.19 -42.05
N ILE A 275 -10.50 -44.39 -41.26
CA ILE A 275 -9.85 -43.15 -41.67
C ILE A 275 -8.79 -43.44 -42.73
N ASN A 276 -7.92 -44.42 -42.48
CA ASN A 276 -6.86 -44.81 -43.43
C ASN A 276 -7.45 -45.38 -44.74
N THR A 277 -8.53 -46.17 -44.66
CA THR A 277 -9.19 -46.73 -45.85
C THR A 277 -9.88 -45.64 -46.69
N LYS A 278 -10.44 -44.60 -46.05
CA LYS A 278 -11.00 -43.41 -46.75
C LYS A 278 -9.91 -42.67 -47.51
N GLU A 279 -8.75 -42.49 -46.90
CA GLU A 279 -7.63 -41.74 -47.46
C GLU A 279 -6.96 -42.50 -48.63
N GLU A 280 -6.77 -43.82 -48.50
CA GLU A 280 -6.28 -44.66 -49.60
C GLU A 280 -7.30 -44.80 -50.73
N GLY A 281 -8.59 -44.94 -50.42
CA GLY A 281 -9.68 -44.96 -51.41
C GLY A 281 -9.78 -43.66 -52.21
N LEU A 282 -9.63 -42.50 -51.55
CA LEU A 282 -9.58 -41.19 -52.22
C LEU A 282 -8.33 -41.08 -53.11
N LYS A 283 -7.16 -41.50 -52.63
CA LYS A 283 -5.90 -41.51 -53.40
C LYS A 283 -5.98 -42.44 -54.61
N ALA A 284 -6.64 -43.60 -54.49
CA ALA A 284 -6.79 -44.56 -55.58
C ALA A 284 -7.85 -44.12 -56.62
N LEU A 285 -8.91 -43.41 -56.21
CA LEU A 285 -9.89 -42.80 -57.12
C LEU A 285 -9.28 -41.64 -57.90
N ILE A 286 -8.51 -40.76 -57.25
CA ILE A 286 -7.77 -39.65 -57.88
C ILE A 286 -6.72 -40.19 -58.87
N ASN A 287 -6.12 -41.35 -58.58
CA ASN A 287 -5.17 -42.03 -59.46
C ASN A 287 -5.81 -42.97 -60.49
N GLY A 288 -7.15 -42.98 -60.62
CA GLY A 288 -7.88 -43.74 -61.64
C GLY A 288 -7.86 -45.26 -61.51
N LYS A 289 -7.52 -45.80 -60.33
CA LYS A 289 -7.36 -47.25 -60.08
C LYS A 289 -8.58 -47.94 -59.47
N VAL A 290 -9.63 -47.21 -59.09
CA VAL A 290 -10.90 -47.78 -58.58
C VAL A 290 -12.09 -47.05 -59.20
N SER A 291 -13.23 -47.72 -59.37
CA SER A 291 -14.42 -47.13 -60.01
C SER A 291 -15.26 -46.31 -59.00
N GLN A 292 -15.99 -45.30 -59.48
CA GLN A 292 -16.88 -44.45 -58.65
C GLN A 292 -17.91 -45.28 -57.84
N ASN A 293 -18.34 -46.43 -58.37
CA ASN A 293 -19.33 -47.30 -57.72
C ASN A 293 -18.75 -48.03 -56.51
N ASP A 294 -17.47 -48.41 -56.56
CA ASP A 294 -16.78 -49.06 -55.45
C ASP A 294 -16.54 -48.08 -54.29
N PHE A 295 -16.30 -46.80 -54.61
CA PHE A 295 -16.19 -45.73 -53.61
C PHE A 295 -17.53 -45.43 -52.92
N ASN A 296 -18.63 -45.39 -53.66
CA ASN A 296 -19.96 -45.15 -53.09
C ASN A 296 -20.41 -46.30 -52.17
N THR A 297 -20.08 -47.55 -52.51
CA THR A 297 -20.36 -48.71 -51.65
C THR A 297 -19.58 -48.67 -50.33
N LEU A 298 -18.35 -48.10 -50.34
CA LEU A 298 -17.55 -47.90 -49.14
C LEU A 298 -18.13 -46.77 -48.26
N LYS A 299 -18.61 -45.68 -48.88
CA LYS A 299 -19.27 -44.57 -48.19
C LYS A 299 -20.54 -45.02 -47.45
N ASP A 300 -21.39 -45.82 -48.09
CA ASP A 300 -22.66 -46.26 -47.48
C ASP A 300 -22.44 -47.20 -46.27
N LYS A 301 -21.37 -48.01 -46.28
CA LYS A 301 -21.00 -48.84 -45.11
C LYS A 301 -20.47 -48.02 -43.93
N VAL A 302 -19.81 -46.89 -44.21
CA VAL A 302 -19.30 -45.96 -43.19
C VAL A 302 -20.44 -45.19 -42.52
N GLU A 303 -21.42 -44.73 -43.30
CA GLU A 303 -22.59 -44.02 -42.77
C GLU A 303 -23.48 -44.92 -41.89
N ALA A 304 -23.54 -46.23 -42.17
CA ALA A 304 -24.23 -47.20 -41.31
C ALA A 304 -23.54 -47.39 -39.94
N LEU A 305 -22.20 -47.37 -39.90
CA LEU A 305 -21.39 -47.49 -38.67
C LEU A 305 -21.44 -46.22 -37.81
N GLU A 306 -21.49 -45.03 -38.42
CA GLU A 306 -21.74 -43.77 -37.70
C GLU A 306 -23.12 -43.74 -37.01
N GLY A 307 -24.13 -44.34 -37.64
CA GLY A 307 -25.49 -44.43 -37.09
C GLY A 307 -25.59 -45.26 -35.80
N GLU A 308 -24.79 -46.32 -35.66
CA GLU A 308 -24.77 -47.16 -34.44
C GLU A 308 -24.03 -46.48 -33.28
N ILE A 309 -23.00 -45.67 -33.55
CA ILE A 309 -22.17 -44.99 -32.54
C ILE A 309 -22.86 -43.75 -31.92
N VAL A 310 -23.75 -43.07 -32.65
CA VAL A 310 -24.34 -41.78 -32.21
C VAL A 310 -25.48 -41.92 -31.17
N SER A 311 -25.97 -43.13 -30.86
CA SER A 311 -26.98 -43.33 -29.80
C SER A 311 -26.39 -43.34 -28.37
N SER A 312 -25.67 -42.27 -28.01
CA SER A 312 -24.93 -42.09 -26.74
C SER A 312 -25.78 -41.90 -25.47
N GLU A 313 -27.11 -41.90 -25.54
CA GLU A 313 -27.99 -41.68 -24.37
C GLU A 313 -28.31 -42.97 -23.57
N ALA A 314 -28.17 -44.17 -24.15
CA ALA A 314 -28.58 -45.42 -23.49
C ALA A 314 -27.57 -45.98 -22.47
N ILE A 315 -26.28 -45.67 -22.63
CA ILE A 315 -25.19 -46.21 -21.81
C ILE A 315 -25.02 -45.39 -20.51
N ASP A 316 -25.25 -44.07 -20.58
CA ASP A 316 -25.02 -43.15 -19.46
C ASP A 316 -26.19 -43.17 -18.43
N GLU A 317 -27.43 -43.41 -18.87
CA GLU A 317 -28.63 -43.51 -18.02
C GLU A 317 -28.70 -44.80 -17.19
N LYS A 318 -28.30 -45.95 -17.76
CA LYS A 318 -28.29 -47.24 -17.05
C LYS A 318 -27.29 -47.25 -15.89
N ILE A 319 -26.08 -46.74 -16.15
CA ILE A 319 -25.00 -46.66 -15.15
C ILE A 319 -25.36 -45.66 -14.04
N LYS A 320 -25.95 -44.50 -14.38
CA LYS A 320 -26.43 -43.51 -13.39
C LYS A 320 -27.56 -44.06 -12.52
N THR A 321 -28.49 -44.82 -13.10
CA THR A 321 -29.66 -45.35 -12.37
C THR A 321 -29.26 -46.42 -11.34
N GLU A 322 -28.35 -47.33 -11.68
CA GLU A 322 -27.89 -48.38 -10.77
C GLU A 322 -26.96 -47.85 -9.66
N ILE A 323 -26.09 -46.87 -9.96
CA ILE A 323 -25.27 -46.17 -8.95
C ILE A 323 -26.16 -45.41 -7.95
N LYS A 324 -27.26 -44.82 -8.42
CA LYS A 324 -28.20 -44.09 -7.56
C LYS A 324 -28.98 -45.05 -6.64
N ALA A 325 -29.48 -46.17 -7.16
CA ALA A 325 -30.19 -47.17 -6.37
C ALA A 325 -29.32 -47.78 -5.25
N LEU A 326 -28.05 -48.09 -5.57
CA LEU A 326 -27.12 -48.64 -4.58
C LEU A 326 -26.72 -47.62 -3.50
N ARG A 327 -26.62 -46.33 -3.85
CA ARG A 327 -26.33 -45.24 -2.91
C ARG A 327 -27.50 -44.99 -1.94
N ASP A 328 -28.73 -45.11 -2.41
CA ASP A 328 -29.92 -44.90 -1.59
C ASP A 328 -30.14 -46.04 -0.58
N ASP A 329 -29.80 -47.28 -0.93
CA ASP A 329 -29.88 -48.43 0.00
C ASP A 329 -28.79 -48.42 1.08
N VAL A 330 -27.57 -47.99 0.72
CA VAL A 330 -26.46 -47.81 1.68
C VAL A 330 -26.74 -46.63 2.63
N LYS A 331 -27.37 -45.55 2.16
CA LYS A 331 -27.84 -44.43 3.00
C LYS A 331 -28.89 -44.85 4.03
N LYS A 332 -29.82 -45.75 3.67
CA LYS A 332 -30.85 -46.26 4.58
C LYS A 332 -30.28 -47.17 5.67
N LEU A 333 -29.21 -47.92 5.40
CA LEU A 333 -28.60 -48.82 6.39
C LEU A 333 -27.62 -48.11 7.35
N LEU A 334 -26.98 -47.02 6.93
CA LEU A 334 -25.90 -46.37 7.70
C LEU A 334 -26.23 -44.95 8.20
N GLY A 335 -27.16 -44.24 7.56
CA GLY A 335 -27.42 -42.81 7.84
C GLY A 335 -28.41 -42.51 8.97
N VAL A 336 -29.23 -43.48 9.37
CA VAL A 336 -30.35 -43.29 10.31
C VAL A 336 -30.14 -43.88 11.69
N MET A 337 -29.13 -44.75 11.92
CA MET A 337 -28.91 -45.42 13.21
C MET A 337 -28.15 -44.53 14.20
N VAL A 338 -28.76 -44.18 15.34
CA VAL A 338 -28.05 -43.47 16.42
C VAL A 338 -27.14 -44.45 17.16
N GLN A 339 -25.83 -44.25 17.05
CA GLN A 339 -24.82 -45.10 17.69
C GLN A 339 -24.43 -44.61 19.09
N SER A 340 -24.61 -43.31 19.35
CA SER A 340 -24.32 -42.69 20.64
C SER A 340 -25.21 -41.47 20.86
N ILE A 341 -25.63 -41.27 22.11
CA ILE A 341 -26.37 -40.08 22.57
C ILE A 341 -25.69 -39.53 23.82
N MET A 342 -25.43 -38.22 23.85
CA MET A 342 -24.77 -37.54 24.96
C MET A 342 -25.50 -36.25 25.32
N TYR A 343 -25.72 -36.00 26.60
CA TYR A 343 -26.29 -34.77 27.12
C TYR A 343 -25.38 -33.59 26.79
N VAL A 344 -25.97 -32.52 26.27
CA VAL A 344 -25.27 -31.27 25.99
C VAL A 344 -25.54 -30.32 27.16
N PRO A 345 -24.56 -30.09 28.06
CA PRO A 345 -24.75 -29.17 29.17
C PRO A 345 -24.97 -27.76 28.62
N GLN A 346 -25.95 -27.08 29.22
CA GLN A 346 -26.16 -25.66 29.02
C GLN A 346 -25.20 -24.90 29.94
N PHE A 347 -24.69 -23.74 29.52
CA PHE A 347 -23.77 -22.93 30.32
C PHE A 347 -24.36 -21.54 30.55
N ASP A 348 -24.13 -20.98 31.74
CA ASP A 348 -24.43 -19.57 32.00
C ASP A 348 -23.38 -18.64 31.37
N SER A 349 -23.59 -17.33 31.49
CA SER A 349 -22.67 -16.31 30.95
C SER A 349 -21.26 -16.34 31.56
N ASN A 350 -21.04 -17.09 32.64
CA ASN A 350 -19.74 -17.30 33.28
C ASN A 350 -19.15 -18.68 32.96
N LEU A 351 -19.68 -19.36 31.94
CA LEU A 351 -19.28 -20.70 31.50
C LEU A 351 -19.43 -21.77 32.60
N GLN A 352 -20.36 -21.59 33.54
CA GLN A 352 -20.70 -22.60 34.52
C GLN A 352 -21.87 -23.46 34.01
N PRO A 353 -21.80 -24.80 34.13
CA PRO A 353 -22.87 -25.68 33.67
C PRO A 353 -24.14 -25.42 34.48
N THR A 354 -25.23 -25.13 33.78
CA THR A 354 -26.54 -24.90 34.38
C THR A 354 -27.26 -26.23 34.55
N GLN A 355 -27.81 -26.45 35.75
CA GLN A 355 -28.67 -27.60 36.02
C GLN A 355 -30.07 -27.34 35.46
N VAL A 356 -30.77 -28.41 35.08
CA VAL A 356 -32.18 -28.31 34.72
C VAL A 356 -32.96 -28.04 36.00
N THR A 357 -33.41 -26.81 36.22
CA THR A 357 -34.13 -26.44 37.45
C THR A 357 -35.57 -26.07 37.17
N PHE A 358 -36.48 -26.65 37.93
CA PHE A 358 -37.88 -26.23 38.03
C PHE A 358 -38.07 -25.45 39.33
N ASN A 359 -38.87 -24.39 39.30
CA ASN A 359 -39.03 -23.53 40.48
C ASN A 359 -40.48 -23.16 40.72
N THR A 360 -40.90 -23.07 41.98
CA THR A 360 -42.16 -22.42 42.37
C THR A 360 -41.84 -21.10 43.05
N LEU A 361 -42.39 -19.99 42.54
CA LEU A 361 -42.21 -18.64 43.11
C LEU A 361 -43.33 -18.31 44.09
N TYR A 362 -42.93 -17.86 45.27
CA TYR A 362 -43.79 -17.26 46.28
C TYR A 362 -43.40 -15.80 46.51
N ALA A 363 -44.38 -14.91 46.59
CA ALA A 363 -44.19 -13.51 47.02
C ALA A 363 -44.68 -13.34 48.46
N GLN A 364 -43.89 -12.67 49.28
CA GLN A 364 -44.21 -12.36 50.67
C GLN A 364 -44.24 -10.85 50.89
N PRO A 365 -45.31 -10.29 51.50
CA PRO A 365 -45.35 -8.87 51.83
C PRO A 365 -44.15 -8.43 52.67
N LYS A 366 -43.59 -7.26 52.38
CA LYS A 366 -42.40 -6.68 53.04
C LYS A 366 -42.53 -6.57 54.56
N THR A 367 -43.76 -6.49 55.08
CA THR A 367 -44.10 -6.38 56.51
C THR A 367 -44.37 -7.71 57.20
N GLY A 368 -43.99 -8.86 56.62
CA GLY A 368 -43.99 -10.16 57.30
C GLY A 368 -45.31 -10.95 57.25
N GLY A 369 -46.06 -10.85 56.15
CA GLY A 369 -47.31 -11.60 55.94
C GLY A 369 -47.13 -13.04 55.41
N SER A 370 -48.23 -13.77 55.20
CA SER A 370 -48.22 -15.09 54.56
C SER A 370 -47.72 -15.02 53.11
N LYS A 371 -46.89 -15.99 52.71
CA LYS A 371 -46.40 -16.09 51.33
C LYS A 371 -47.52 -16.56 50.38
N ALA A 372 -47.69 -15.88 49.25
CA ALA A 372 -48.64 -16.24 48.20
C ALA A 372 -47.89 -16.92 47.04
N LYS A 373 -48.42 -18.01 46.51
CA LYS A 373 -47.88 -18.65 45.30
C LYS A 373 -48.16 -17.73 44.10
N VAL A 374 -47.12 -17.36 43.36
CA VAL A 374 -47.16 -16.40 42.25
C VAL A 374 -47.05 -17.09 40.90
N ALA A 375 -46.10 -18.00 40.77
CA ALA A 375 -45.79 -18.64 39.49
C ALA A 375 -45.11 -20.00 39.69
N ASP A 376 -45.15 -20.85 38.66
CA ASP A 376 -44.33 -22.05 38.55
C ASP A 376 -43.56 -22.01 37.23
N ASN A 377 -42.27 -22.35 37.28
CA ASN A 377 -41.48 -22.74 36.12
C ASN A 377 -41.40 -24.28 36.09
N VAL A 378 -42.34 -24.91 35.38
CA VAL A 378 -42.46 -26.37 35.28
C VAL A 378 -41.91 -26.93 33.97
N THR A 379 -41.37 -26.08 33.10
CA THR A 379 -40.84 -26.43 31.78
C THR A 379 -39.38 -26.01 31.65
N SER A 380 -38.58 -26.79 30.94
CA SER A 380 -37.18 -26.47 30.64
C SER A 380 -36.81 -26.98 29.24
N LYS A 381 -35.59 -26.71 28.79
CA LYS A 381 -35.06 -27.20 27.52
C LYS A 381 -33.85 -28.08 27.78
N VAL A 382 -33.79 -29.23 27.13
CA VAL A 382 -32.63 -30.13 27.16
C VAL A 382 -32.19 -30.46 25.74
N GLN A 383 -30.89 -30.69 25.57
CA GLN A 383 -30.29 -31.00 24.28
C GLN A 383 -29.39 -32.22 24.40
N PHE A 384 -29.40 -33.03 23.36
CA PHE A 384 -28.55 -34.21 23.25
C PHE A 384 -27.86 -34.22 21.90
N ARG A 385 -26.57 -34.55 21.90
CA ARG A 385 -25.81 -34.80 20.68
C ARG A 385 -25.97 -36.26 20.30
N VAL A 386 -26.34 -36.53 19.06
CA VAL A 386 -26.47 -37.87 18.50
C VAL A 386 -25.40 -38.10 17.43
N THR A 387 -24.87 -39.32 17.36
CA THR A 387 -23.83 -39.70 16.40
C THR A 387 -24.29 -40.90 15.56
N PRO A 388 -24.15 -40.87 14.22
CA PRO A 388 -23.69 -39.74 13.41
C PRO A 388 -24.69 -38.57 13.41
N ALA A 389 -24.21 -37.34 13.16
CA ALA A 389 -25.03 -36.12 13.19
C ALA A 389 -26.24 -36.17 12.22
N SER A 390 -26.10 -36.91 11.12
CA SER A 390 -27.16 -37.14 10.12
C SER A 390 -28.43 -37.78 10.70
N ALA A 391 -28.32 -38.49 11.82
CA ALA A 391 -29.48 -39.13 12.46
C ALA A 391 -30.41 -38.12 13.16
N ALA A 392 -29.94 -36.91 13.49
CA ALA A 392 -30.72 -35.89 14.20
C ALA A 392 -31.96 -35.42 13.40
N ALA A 393 -31.79 -35.19 12.09
CA ALA A 393 -32.86 -34.67 11.22
C ALA A 393 -34.07 -35.62 11.07
N SER A 394 -33.88 -36.92 11.33
CA SER A 394 -34.94 -37.93 11.26
C SER A 394 -35.27 -38.52 12.64
N PHE A 395 -34.75 -37.92 13.72
CA PHE A 395 -34.80 -38.50 15.05
C PHE A 395 -36.24 -38.68 15.55
N LYS A 396 -37.08 -37.66 15.34
CA LYS A 396 -38.48 -37.64 15.78
C LYS A 396 -39.31 -38.80 15.22
N ASP A 397 -39.04 -39.16 13.97
CA ASP A 397 -39.84 -40.16 13.26
C ASP A 397 -39.34 -41.59 13.50
N ASN A 398 -38.07 -41.74 13.91
CA ASN A 398 -37.38 -43.03 14.02
C ASN A 398 -37.10 -43.48 15.45
N TYR A 399 -37.26 -42.62 16.46
CA TYR A 399 -36.90 -42.94 17.86
C TYR A 399 -37.92 -42.46 18.88
N LYS A 400 -38.09 -43.26 19.94
CA LYS A 400 -38.76 -42.85 21.18
C LYS A 400 -37.72 -42.50 22.24
N ILE A 401 -38.02 -41.50 23.07
CA ILE A 401 -37.19 -41.06 24.20
C ILE A 401 -37.98 -41.15 25.51
N ALA A 402 -37.32 -41.64 26.56
CA ALA A 402 -37.81 -41.60 27.93
C ALA A 402 -36.73 -41.05 28.86
N PHE A 403 -37.11 -40.30 29.89
CA PHE A 403 -36.17 -39.76 30.88
C PHE A 403 -36.19 -40.60 32.15
N GLU A 404 -35.27 -41.54 32.25
CA GLU A 404 -35.17 -42.48 33.36
C GLU A 404 -34.14 -42.02 34.39
N GLY A 405 -34.31 -42.42 35.65
CA GLY A 405 -33.35 -42.01 36.68
C GLY A 405 -33.76 -42.31 38.10
N LYS A 406 -33.20 -41.55 39.04
CA LYS A 406 -33.56 -41.64 40.46
C LYS A 406 -33.33 -40.34 41.22
N TRP A 407 -34.05 -40.17 42.33
CA TRP A 407 -33.72 -39.18 43.34
C TRP A 407 -32.33 -39.50 43.94
N ILE A 408 -31.46 -38.49 44.01
CA ILE A 408 -30.06 -38.67 44.44
C ILE A 408 -29.97 -39.14 45.91
N GLY A 409 -31.00 -38.91 46.73
CA GLY A 409 -31.06 -39.36 48.12
C GLY A 409 -31.70 -40.74 48.38
N ALA A 410 -32.14 -41.47 47.36
CA ALA A 410 -32.76 -42.80 47.51
C ALA A 410 -31.82 -43.98 47.20
N THR A 411 -32.06 -45.13 47.86
CA THR A 411 -31.39 -46.43 47.63
C THR A 411 -32.22 -47.44 46.82
N ARG A 412 -33.41 -47.05 46.31
CA ARG A 412 -34.29 -47.92 45.49
C ARG A 412 -33.96 -47.84 43.99
N ALA A 413 -34.44 -48.82 43.22
CA ALA A 413 -34.24 -48.94 41.77
C ALA A 413 -34.78 -47.71 41.00
N ALA A 414 -34.17 -47.43 39.85
CA ALA A 414 -34.57 -46.34 38.95
C ALA A 414 -36.05 -46.49 38.53
N GLN A 415 -36.75 -45.36 38.42
CA GLN A 415 -38.12 -45.33 37.90
C GLN A 415 -38.15 -44.88 36.44
N PRO A 416 -39.08 -45.40 35.63
CA PRO A 416 -39.29 -44.93 34.28
C PRO A 416 -39.97 -43.55 34.31
N ASN A 417 -39.42 -42.61 33.55
CA ASN A 417 -40.06 -41.37 33.10
C ASN A 417 -40.33 -40.26 34.14
N TYR A 418 -39.29 -39.52 34.53
CA TYR A 418 -39.39 -38.33 35.42
C TYR A 418 -39.81 -37.03 34.69
N LEU A 419 -39.52 -36.93 33.40
CA LEU A 419 -39.81 -35.75 32.58
C LEU A 419 -40.65 -36.14 31.37
N ASN A 420 -41.69 -35.37 31.08
CA ASN A 420 -42.37 -35.47 29.80
C ASN A 420 -41.58 -34.68 28.76
N ALA A 421 -41.37 -35.25 27.58
CA ALA A 421 -40.55 -34.68 26.52
C ALA A 421 -41.39 -34.34 25.29
N GLU A 422 -41.20 -33.16 24.73
CA GLU A 422 -41.72 -32.76 23.42
C GLU A 422 -40.55 -32.37 22.53
N TYR A 423 -40.45 -33.01 21.36
CA TYR A 423 -39.39 -32.73 20.39
C TYR A 423 -39.55 -31.34 19.78
N VAL A 424 -38.46 -30.57 19.71
CA VAL A 424 -38.41 -29.24 19.11
C VAL A 424 -37.61 -29.31 17.82
N ALA A 425 -38.27 -29.14 16.68
CA ALA A 425 -37.62 -29.08 15.38
C ALA A 425 -36.73 -27.82 15.29
N ASP A 426 -35.46 -28.01 14.99
CA ASP A 426 -34.45 -26.95 14.88
C ASP A 426 -33.41 -27.38 13.84
N ALA A 427 -33.61 -26.95 12.60
CA ALA A 427 -32.80 -27.40 11.46
C ALA A 427 -31.30 -27.08 11.63
N ASP A 428 -30.96 -25.97 12.30
CA ASP A 428 -29.57 -25.56 12.53
C ASP A 428 -28.90 -26.42 13.61
N ALA A 429 -29.64 -26.80 14.65
CA ALA A 429 -29.16 -27.73 15.68
C ALA A 429 -29.07 -29.15 15.13
N GLU A 430 -30.06 -29.59 14.36
CA GLU A 430 -30.11 -30.91 13.72
C GLU A 430 -28.96 -31.10 12.73
N ALA A 431 -28.62 -30.08 11.94
CA ALA A 431 -27.45 -30.11 11.06
C ALA A 431 -26.12 -30.33 11.81
N LYS A 432 -26.06 -29.94 13.09
CA LYS A 432 -24.91 -30.16 13.99
C LYS A 432 -25.00 -31.46 14.79
N GLY A 433 -26.01 -32.30 14.52
CA GLY A 433 -26.24 -33.56 15.23
C GLY A 433 -26.85 -33.37 16.63
N ILE A 434 -27.55 -32.26 16.88
CA ILE A 434 -28.15 -31.96 18.19
C ILE A 434 -29.67 -32.08 18.08
N VAL A 435 -30.26 -32.91 18.93
CA VAL A 435 -31.71 -33.02 19.11
C VAL A 435 -32.13 -32.26 20.36
N THR A 436 -33.27 -31.57 20.27
CA THR A 436 -33.72 -30.65 21.31
C THR A 436 -35.11 -31.02 21.80
N PHE A 437 -35.30 -31.00 23.12
CA PHE A 437 -36.58 -31.29 23.75
C PHE A 437 -37.00 -30.19 24.71
N ASN A 438 -38.26 -29.79 24.62
CA ASN A 438 -38.94 -29.11 25.71
C ASN A 438 -39.37 -30.18 26.72
N VAL A 439 -38.92 -30.04 27.96
CA VAL A 439 -39.25 -30.99 29.03
C VAL A 439 -40.13 -30.34 30.07
N SER A 440 -41.14 -31.06 30.54
CA SER A 440 -41.95 -30.66 31.69
C SER A 440 -41.82 -31.65 32.82
N ARG A 441 -41.77 -31.15 34.05
CA ARG A 441 -41.70 -32.01 35.25
C ARG A 441 -43.00 -32.79 35.42
N SER A 442 -42.89 -34.09 35.74
CA SER A 442 -44.05 -34.92 36.12
C SER A 442 -44.48 -34.69 37.58
N SER A 443 -45.60 -35.31 37.99
CA SER A 443 -46.06 -35.30 39.38
C SER A 443 -45.10 -35.98 40.37
N GLU A 444 -44.19 -36.81 39.87
CA GLU A 444 -43.20 -37.54 40.68
C GLU A 444 -42.02 -36.65 41.11
N PHE A 445 -41.95 -35.40 40.63
CA PHE A 445 -40.88 -34.44 40.89
C PHE A 445 -41.18 -33.57 42.12
N ALA A 446 -40.87 -34.06 43.32
CA ALA A 446 -41.19 -33.36 44.58
C ALA A 446 -40.31 -32.11 44.84
N ALA A 447 -40.82 -31.17 45.63
CA ALA A 447 -40.11 -29.94 46.02
C ALA A 447 -38.94 -30.21 46.97
N GLY A 448 -37.84 -29.47 46.76
CA GLY A 448 -36.62 -29.56 47.56
C GLY A 448 -35.73 -30.76 47.24
N GLN A 449 -35.92 -31.40 46.08
CA GLN A 449 -35.20 -32.62 45.69
C GLN A 449 -34.46 -32.47 44.35
N ALA A 450 -33.41 -33.27 44.17
CA ALA A 450 -32.60 -33.34 42.96
C ALA A 450 -32.48 -34.79 42.45
N TYR A 451 -32.56 -34.98 41.14
CA TYR A 451 -32.66 -36.25 40.46
C TYR A 451 -31.53 -36.37 39.43
N ALA A 452 -30.92 -37.55 39.35
CA ALA A 452 -29.98 -37.89 38.29
C ALA A 452 -30.77 -38.64 37.20
N LEU A 453 -30.83 -38.06 36.00
CA LEU A 453 -31.64 -38.51 34.88
C LEU A 453 -30.77 -38.80 33.65
N CYS A 454 -31.12 -39.79 32.85
CA CYS A 454 -30.55 -40.00 31.51
C CYS A 454 -31.67 -40.05 30.46
N ALA A 455 -31.33 -39.74 29.21
CA ALA A 455 -32.21 -39.99 28.07
C ALA A 455 -32.01 -41.44 27.61
N HIS A 456 -33.06 -42.26 27.69
CA HIS A 456 -33.11 -43.60 27.13
C HIS A 456 -33.82 -43.56 25.78
N ILE A 457 -33.20 -44.12 24.74
CA ILE A 457 -33.74 -44.09 23.38
C ILE A 457 -33.88 -45.50 22.80
N THR A 458 -34.99 -45.72 22.09
CA THR A 458 -35.27 -46.98 21.39
C THR A 458 -35.73 -46.72 19.96
N ALA A 459 -35.16 -47.44 19.00
CA ALA A 459 -35.58 -47.39 17.59
C ALA A 459 -37.04 -47.86 17.43
N ILE A 460 -37.78 -47.22 16.53
CA ILE A 460 -39.15 -47.60 16.15
C ILE A 460 -39.23 -47.83 14.64
N ASN A 461 -40.06 -48.79 14.22
CA ASN A 461 -40.40 -49.00 12.81
C ASN A 461 -41.56 -48.11 12.35
N GLU A 462 -41.95 -48.19 11.07
CA GLU A 462 -43.07 -47.41 10.48
C GLU A 462 -44.42 -47.62 11.22
N GLU A 463 -44.58 -48.71 11.98
CA GLU A 463 -45.76 -49.00 12.82
C GLU A 463 -45.60 -48.52 14.29
N GLY A 464 -44.48 -47.90 14.64
CA GLY A 464 -44.17 -47.41 16.00
C GLY A 464 -43.76 -48.50 17.01
N LYS A 465 -43.45 -49.72 16.56
CA LYS A 465 -42.98 -50.85 17.39
C LYS A 465 -41.46 -50.90 17.47
N THR A 466 -40.93 -51.35 18.60
CA THR A 466 -39.49 -51.49 18.84
C THR A 466 -38.88 -52.63 18.03
N GLU A 467 -37.87 -52.34 17.21
CA GLU A 467 -37.03 -53.32 16.52
C GLU A 467 -35.59 -53.24 17.08
N ASN A 468 -34.98 -54.39 17.37
CA ASN A 468 -33.75 -54.55 18.17
C ASN A 468 -32.45 -54.07 17.48
N LEU A 469 -32.37 -52.79 17.09
CA LEU A 469 -31.19 -52.26 16.40
C LEU A 469 -30.63 -50.95 17.02
N THR A 470 -31.36 -50.24 17.90
CA THR A 470 -30.80 -49.18 18.77
C THR A 470 -31.54 -49.12 20.09
N ASP A 471 -30.84 -49.40 21.19
CA ASP A 471 -31.31 -49.34 22.57
C ASP A 471 -30.14 -48.84 23.44
N ILE A 472 -30.09 -47.53 23.68
CA ILE A 472 -28.96 -46.87 24.36
C ILE A 472 -29.45 -45.76 25.29
N SER A 473 -28.64 -45.44 26.30
CA SER A 473 -28.88 -44.33 27.23
C SER A 473 -27.77 -43.29 27.14
N SER A 474 -28.10 -42.02 27.39
CA SER A 474 -27.11 -40.95 27.56
C SER A 474 -26.36 -41.05 28.89
N ASP A 475 -25.36 -40.21 29.05
CA ASP A 475 -24.84 -39.81 30.36
C ASP A 475 -25.93 -39.17 31.24
N PHE A 476 -25.71 -39.23 32.55
CA PHE A 476 -26.64 -38.67 33.54
C PHE A 476 -26.47 -37.16 33.66
N PHE A 477 -27.58 -36.42 33.66
CA PHE A 477 -27.66 -35.02 34.02
C PHE A 477 -28.52 -34.80 35.27
N VAL A 478 -28.27 -33.70 35.98
CA VAL A 478 -28.96 -33.37 37.23
C VAL A 478 -30.13 -32.43 36.95
N SER A 479 -31.29 -32.77 37.47
CA SER A 479 -32.48 -31.93 37.46
C SER A 479 -33.05 -31.75 38.88
N SER A 480 -33.48 -30.53 39.24
CA SER A 480 -33.96 -30.22 40.60
C SER A 480 -35.22 -29.37 40.61
N HIS A 481 -35.97 -29.44 41.72
CA HIS A 481 -37.16 -28.61 41.93
C HIS A 481 -37.08 -27.87 43.28
N SER A 482 -37.22 -26.54 43.25
CA SER A 482 -37.07 -25.68 44.43
C SER A 482 -38.21 -24.68 44.62
N ASP A 483 -38.56 -24.42 45.88
CA ASP A 483 -39.45 -23.31 46.27
C ASP A 483 -38.62 -22.04 46.51
N ILE A 484 -38.91 -20.98 45.76
CA ILE A 484 -38.27 -19.67 45.90
C ILE A 484 -39.28 -18.72 46.55
N THR A 485 -38.93 -18.11 47.67
CA THR A 485 -39.74 -17.04 48.28
C THR A 485 -39.02 -15.70 48.19
N VAL A 486 -39.67 -14.67 47.64
CA VAL A 486 -39.16 -13.29 47.58
C VAL A 486 -39.94 -12.35 48.50
N ASN A 487 -39.24 -11.41 49.15
CA ASN A 487 -39.83 -10.37 50.02
C ASN A 487 -39.73 -8.95 49.46
N ASN A 488 -39.14 -8.81 48.26
CA ASN A 488 -39.11 -7.56 47.51
C ASN A 488 -39.00 -7.85 46.00
N ILE A 489 -39.67 -7.04 45.19
CA ILE A 489 -39.47 -6.98 43.73
C ILE A 489 -39.16 -5.53 43.37
N GLU A 490 -37.93 -5.31 42.91
CA GLU A 490 -37.42 -4.01 42.48
C GLU A 490 -37.57 -3.87 40.95
N VAL A 491 -38.14 -2.76 40.50
CA VAL A 491 -38.24 -2.43 39.07
C VAL A 491 -36.96 -1.73 38.64
N VAL A 492 -36.16 -2.37 37.80
CA VAL A 492 -34.92 -1.80 37.29
C VAL A 492 -35.19 -1.15 35.92
N ALA A 493 -35.12 0.17 35.87
CA ALA A 493 -35.32 0.98 34.66
C ALA A 493 -34.03 1.75 34.33
N PRO A 494 -33.22 1.29 33.35
CA PRO A 494 -31.87 1.82 33.11
C PRO A 494 -31.86 3.30 32.68
N ASN A 495 -32.89 3.76 31.98
CA ASN A 495 -32.96 5.14 31.48
C ASN A 495 -33.41 6.14 32.55
N PHE A 496 -33.96 5.65 33.67
CA PHE A 496 -34.34 6.46 34.83
C PHE A 496 -33.16 6.58 35.80
N ASN A 497 -32.07 7.11 35.27
CA ASN A 497 -30.84 7.41 35.99
C ASN A 497 -30.30 8.78 35.54
N GLY A 498 -30.17 9.71 36.48
CA GLY A 498 -29.68 11.07 36.23
C GLY A 498 -30.76 12.11 35.91
N ALA A 499 -30.32 13.36 35.77
CA ALA A 499 -31.18 14.48 35.40
C ALA A 499 -31.45 14.52 33.89
N LYS A 500 -32.68 14.88 33.52
CA LYS A 500 -33.16 15.08 32.15
C LYS A 500 -33.80 16.47 32.08
N THR A 501 -33.53 17.20 31.01
CA THR A 501 -34.11 18.53 30.78
C THR A 501 -34.92 18.54 29.48
N VAL A 502 -35.98 19.33 29.44
CA VAL A 502 -36.82 19.52 28.26
C VAL A 502 -37.33 20.96 28.22
N ALA A 503 -37.37 21.57 27.04
CA ALA A 503 -37.86 22.94 26.91
C ALA A 503 -39.37 23.02 27.24
N TRP A 504 -39.81 24.13 27.85
CA TRP A 504 -41.19 24.32 28.28
C TRP A 504 -42.24 24.21 27.16
N ASN A 505 -41.85 24.46 25.91
CA ASN A 505 -42.71 24.38 24.73
C ASN A 505 -42.59 23.03 23.99
N ASP A 506 -41.68 22.15 24.39
CA ASP A 506 -41.49 20.83 23.78
C ASP A 506 -42.39 19.79 24.45
N THR A 507 -43.59 19.63 23.90
CA THR A 507 -44.57 18.62 24.32
C THR A 507 -44.39 17.27 23.63
N LYS A 508 -43.41 17.14 22.73
CA LYS A 508 -43.20 15.93 21.91
C LYS A 508 -42.11 15.05 22.49
N THR A 509 -41.01 15.63 22.95
CA THR A 509 -39.91 14.88 23.56
C THR A 509 -40.41 14.10 24.76
N SER A 510 -40.07 12.81 24.78
CA SER A 510 -40.49 11.88 25.82
C SER A 510 -39.32 11.10 26.41
N PHE A 511 -39.48 10.73 27.67
CA PHE A 511 -38.49 9.95 28.41
C PHE A 511 -39.12 8.63 28.82
N THR A 512 -38.50 7.51 28.44
CA THR A 512 -38.99 6.17 28.74
C THR A 512 -38.04 5.45 29.69
N PRO A 513 -38.52 4.45 30.47
CA PRO A 513 -37.69 3.70 31.41
C PRO A 513 -36.61 2.82 30.74
N GLY A 514 -36.71 2.58 29.44
CA GLY A 514 -35.88 1.61 28.71
C GLY A 514 -36.40 0.18 28.88
N THR A 515 -35.53 -0.82 28.65
CA THR A 515 -35.86 -2.23 28.90
C THR A 515 -35.91 -2.49 30.41
N VAL A 516 -37.10 -2.81 30.91
CA VAL A 516 -37.37 -2.99 32.34
C VAL A 516 -37.12 -4.44 32.74
N THR A 517 -36.41 -4.65 33.85
CA THR A 517 -36.24 -5.98 34.48
C THR A 517 -36.78 -5.97 35.91
N LEU A 518 -37.19 -7.14 36.39
CA LEU A 518 -37.78 -7.31 37.72
C LEU A 518 -36.85 -8.07 38.64
N LYS A 519 -36.16 -7.35 39.53
CA LYS A 519 -35.19 -7.94 40.44
C LYS A 519 -35.85 -8.39 41.73
N GLY A 520 -35.87 -9.69 41.97
CA GLY A 520 -36.40 -10.30 43.20
C GLY A 520 -35.36 -10.40 44.30
N THR A 521 -35.72 -10.09 45.55
CA THR A 521 -34.89 -10.36 46.73
C THR A 521 -35.46 -11.54 47.50
N LYS A 522 -34.66 -12.59 47.74
CA LYS A 522 -35.09 -13.82 48.40
C LYS A 522 -35.21 -13.64 49.93
N VAL A 523 -36.15 -14.33 50.54
CA VAL A 523 -36.24 -14.48 52.01
C VAL A 523 -35.03 -15.27 52.51
N GLY A 524 -34.24 -14.68 53.42
CA GLY A 524 -33.01 -15.28 53.93
C GLY A 524 -31.72 -14.85 53.21
N GLY A 525 -31.82 -14.00 52.18
CA GLY A 525 -30.66 -13.43 51.46
C GLY A 525 -30.50 -13.97 50.03
N GLY A 526 -29.87 -13.17 49.17
CA GLY A 526 -29.68 -13.44 47.74
C GLY A 526 -30.72 -12.77 46.83
N THR A 527 -30.36 -12.57 45.56
CA THR A 527 -31.21 -11.89 44.57
C THR A 527 -31.40 -12.72 43.31
N ILE A 528 -32.50 -12.46 42.61
CA ILE A 528 -32.79 -12.93 41.25
C ILE A 528 -32.86 -11.68 40.39
N ASN A 529 -31.98 -11.57 39.40
CA ASN A 529 -31.84 -10.33 38.63
C ASN A 529 -33.01 -10.09 37.67
N ASP A 530 -33.65 -11.14 37.20
CA ASP A 530 -34.83 -11.04 36.35
C ASP A 530 -35.84 -12.16 36.63
N LEU A 531 -36.89 -11.83 37.39
CA LEU A 531 -37.99 -12.74 37.68
C LEU A 531 -38.86 -13.02 36.45
N ALA A 532 -39.02 -12.04 35.56
CA ALA A 532 -39.89 -12.17 34.39
C ALA A 532 -39.30 -13.16 33.37
N SER A 533 -37.97 -13.18 33.22
CA SER A 533 -37.27 -14.17 32.38
C SER A 533 -37.46 -15.61 32.86
N ILE A 534 -37.58 -15.85 34.17
CA ILE A 534 -37.69 -17.20 34.74
C ILE A 534 -39.14 -17.68 34.80
N PHE A 535 -40.10 -16.78 35.08
CA PHE A 535 -41.49 -17.16 35.39
C PHE A 535 -42.53 -16.64 34.39
N GLY A 536 -42.13 -15.85 33.41
CA GLY A 536 -43.02 -15.18 32.46
C GLY A 536 -43.41 -13.76 32.92
N ALA A 537 -43.38 -12.80 31.98
CA ALA A 537 -43.71 -11.40 32.26
C ALA A 537 -45.20 -11.20 32.58
N ASP A 538 -46.08 -12.06 32.07
CA ASP A 538 -47.53 -12.03 32.31
C ASP A 538 -47.90 -12.23 33.79
N LYS A 539 -46.97 -12.74 34.61
CA LYS A 539 -47.15 -12.94 36.04
C LYS A 539 -46.94 -11.67 36.87
N PHE A 540 -46.43 -10.60 36.25
CA PHE A 540 -46.07 -9.36 36.92
C PHE A 540 -46.71 -8.15 36.24
N ALA A 541 -47.37 -7.29 37.01
CA ALA A 541 -47.91 -6.01 36.53
C ALA A 541 -47.07 -4.85 37.08
N VAL A 542 -46.54 -4.00 36.20
CA VAL A 542 -45.77 -2.80 36.59
C VAL A 542 -46.58 -1.54 36.29
N LYS A 543 -46.66 -0.62 37.25
CA LYS A 543 -47.27 0.70 37.09
C LYS A 543 -46.31 1.82 37.47
N TYR A 544 -46.37 2.95 36.77
CA TYR A 544 -45.52 4.12 37.01
C TYR A 544 -46.30 5.33 37.50
N ALA A 545 -45.67 6.17 38.34
CA ALA A 545 -46.21 7.42 38.82
C ALA A 545 -45.12 8.48 39.00
N LEU A 546 -45.48 9.75 38.78
CA LEU A 546 -44.59 10.89 39.06
C LEU A 546 -44.55 11.21 40.55
N THR A 547 -43.45 11.81 40.98
CA THR A 547 -43.23 12.27 42.37
C THR A 547 -42.65 13.69 42.36
N GLY A 548 -42.70 14.37 43.50
CA GLY A 548 -42.18 15.74 43.66
C GLY A 548 -43.22 16.84 43.38
N THR A 549 -42.89 18.07 43.79
CA THR A 549 -43.81 19.22 43.75
C THR A 549 -44.05 19.79 42.35
N GLY A 550 -43.14 19.55 41.39
CA GLY A 550 -43.28 19.96 40.00
C GLY A 550 -43.93 18.92 39.08
N ALA A 551 -44.39 17.78 39.62
CA ALA A 551 -44.99 16.69 38.84
C ALA A 551 -46.18 17.11 37.97
N ASN A 552 -46.94 18.14 38.38
CA ASN A 552 -48.10 18.63 37.64
C ASN A 552 -47.77 19.22 36.25
N ALA A 553 -46.51 19.59 36.02
CA ALA A 553 -46.03 20.08 34.74
C ALA A 553 -45.72 18.95 33.74
N PHE A 554 -45.71 17.71 34.21
CA PHE A 554 -45.45 16.52 33.41
C PHE A 554 -46.68 15.60 33.36
N GLN A 555 -46.70 14.71 32.38
CA GLN A 555 -47.63 13.60 32.29
C GLN A 555 -46.85 12.29 32.18
N ILE A 556 -47.37 11.21 32.76
CA ILE A 556 -46.78 9.87 32.69
C ILE A 556 -47.82 8.86 32.24
N ASP A 557 -47.47 7.99 31.30
CA ASP A 557 -48.26 6.79 31.01
C ASP A 557 -48.02 5.76 32.12
N ALA A 558 -49.09 5.39 32.81
CA ALA A 558 -49.01 4.50 33.97
C ALA A 558 -48.56 3.08 33.63
N ASN A 559 -48.62 2.63 32.37
CA ASN A 559 -48.23 1.29 31.92
C ASN A 559 -46.83 1.26 31.32
N THR A 560 -46.50 2.24 30.48
CA THR A 560 -45.22 2.27 29.75
C THR A 560 -44.14 3.05 30.49
N GLY A 561 -44.53 3.91 31.44
CA GLY A 561 -43.62 4.81 32.12
C GLY A 561 -43.15 5.97 31.25
N GLU A 562 -43.73 6.20 30.07
CA GLU A 562 -43.37 7.33 29.21
C GLU A 562 -43.74 8.67 29.87
N ILE A 563 -42.75 9.55 30.05
CA ILE A 563 -42.90 10.88 30.65
C ILE A 563 -42.75 11.96 29.58
N LYS A 564 -43.68 12.93 29.54
CA LYS A 564 -43.70 14.09 28.63
C LYS A 564 -44.04 15.37 29.38
N VAL A 565 -43.69 16.53 28.80
CA VAL A 565 -44.26 17.82 29.25
C VAL A 565 -45.77 17.80 29.00
N LYS A 566 -46.54 18.19 30.01
CA LYS A 566 -48.03 18.11 29.97
C LYS A 566 -48.64 19.08 28.96
N SER A 567 -48.13 20.31 28.89
CA SER A 567 -48.62 21.36 28.01
C SER A 567 -47.58 22.47 27.90
N ALA A 568 -47.50 23.13 26.74
CA ALA A 568 -46.59 24.25 26.54
C ALA A 568 -46.97 25.44 27.44
N SER A 569 -46.24 25.66 28.53
CA SER A 569 -46.44 26.78 29.45
C SER A 569 -45.14 27.27 30.06
N SER A 570 -44.78 28.53 29.82
CA SER A 570 -43.54 29.12 30.35
C SER A 570 -43.54 29.28 31.88
N SER A 571 -44.71 29.26 32.53
CA SER A 571 -44.79 29.24 34.01
C SER A 571 -44.30 27.93 34.61
N ALA A 572 -44.13 26.88 33.80
CA ALA A 572 -43.60 25.59 34.23
C ALA A 572 -42.06 25.52 34.23
N ILE A 573 -41.36 26.55 33.75
CA ILE A 573 -39.89 26.61 33.77
C ILE A 573 -39.37 26.41 35.21
N ASN A 574 -38.33 25.59 35.35
CA ASN A 574 -37.75 25.09 36.61
C ASN A 574 -38.62 24.09 37.39
N SER A 575 -39.76 23.63 36.86
CA SER A 575 -40.53 22.54 37.48
C SER A 575 -39.73 21.24 37.43
N LYS A 576 -39.63 20.55 38.57
CA LYS A 576 -38.91 19.27 38.71
C LYS A 576 -39.83 18.14 39.15
N ALA A 577 -39.68 16.98 38.52
CA ALA A 577 -40.39 15.75 38.87
C ALA A 577 -39.43 14.56 39.00
N GLY A 578 -39.71 13.68 39.95
CA GLY A 578 -39.13 12.35 40.02
C GLY A 578 -40.12 11.29 39.53
N VAL A 579 -39.73 10.02 39.57
CA VAL A 579 -40.58 8.89 39.15
C VAL A 579 -40.45 7.72 40.13
N LYS A 580 -41.54 6.99 40.29
CA LYS A 580 -41.60 5.71 41.01
C LYS A 580 -42.36 4.66 40.20
N ALA A 581 -42.08 3.40 40.47
CA ALA A 581 -42.77 2.25 39.91
C ALA A 581 -43.33 1.33 41.01
N THR A 582 -44.36 0.57 40.67
CA THR A 582 -44.98 -0.44 41.53
C THR A 582 -45.12 -1.75 40.77
N ALA A 583 -44.39 -2.79 41.19
CA ALA A 583 -44.51 -4.14 40.66
C ALA A 583 -45.51 -4.95 41.51
N THR A 584 -46.49 -5.59 40.87
CA THR A 584 -47.53 -6.39 41.53
C THR A 584 -47.52 -7.81 40.99
N ALA A 585 -47.54 -8.79 41.91
CA ALA A 585 -47.53 -10.22 41.60
C ALA A 585 -48.54 -10.94 42.49
N ALA A 586 -49.55 -11.59 41.89
CA ALA A 586 -50.64 -12.30 42.60
C ALA A 586 -51.25 -11.50 43.78
N GLY A 587 -51.43 -10.18 43.61
CA GLY A 587 -52.00 -9.28 44.62
C GLY A 587 -51.02 -8.72 45.66
N VAL A 588 -49.73 -9.07 45.60
CA VAL A 588 -48.66 -8.49 46.44
C VAL A 588 -47.90 -7.42 45.65
N SER A 589 -47.82 -6.21 46.18
CA SER A 589 -47.20 -5.06 45.50
C SER A 589 -45.92 -4.57 46.20
N TYR A 590 -44.94 -4.15 45.40
CA TYR A 590 -43.66 -3.59 45.84
C TYR A 590 -43.38 -2.28 45.11
N GLU A 591 -43.00 -1.23 45.84
CA GLU A 591 -42.64 0.07 45.27
C GLU A 591 -41.12 0.19 45.06
N THR A 592 -40.74 0.83 43.96
CA THR A 592 -39.37 1.23 43.62
C THR A 592 -39.36 2.73 43.32
N THR A 593 -38.56 3.50 44.06
CA THR A 593 -38.33 4.93 43.77
C THR A 593 -37.01 5.09 43.02
N PHE A 594 -37.01 5.88 41.95
CA PHE A 594 -35.81 6.15 41.17
C PHE A 594 -35.14 7.45 41.66
N ASP A 595 -34.40 7.37 42.78
CA ASP A 595 -33.89 8.56 43.49
C ASP A 595 -32.94 9.45 42.66
N ARG A 596 -32.34 8.90 41.60
CA ARG A 596 -31.42 9.62 40.69
C ARG A 596 -32.14 10.20 39.47
N ALA A 597 -33.38 9.83 39.22
CA ALA A 597 -34.14 10.32 38.07
C ALA A 597 -34.80 11.65 38.42
N SER A 598 -34.44 12.70 37.70
CA SER A 598 -35.06 14.02 37.82
C SER A 598 -35.36 14.57 36.44
N PHE A 599 -36.59 15.02 36.22
CA PHE A 599 -37.02 15.69 34.98
C PHE A 599 -37.24 17.16 35.28
N GLU A 600 -36.60 18.04 34.51
CA GLU A 600 -36.65 19.48 34.69
C GLU A 600 -37.09 20.18 33.41
N ILE A 601 -38.03 21.12 33.54
CA ILE A 601 -38.43 21.97 32.42
C ILE A 601 -37.50 23.18 32.36
N THR A 602 -36.87 23.43 31.22
CA THR A 602 -35.96 24.56 30.99
C THR A 602 -36.55 25.58 30.03
N LYS A 603 -35.87 26.72 29.88
CA LYS A 603 -36.15 27.67 28.80
C LYS A 603 -35.92 27.03 27.43
N ASP A 604 -36.59 27.57 26.42
CA ASP A 604 -36.29 27.24 25.03
C ASP A 604 -34.95 27.87 24.62
N ILE A 605 -34.06 27.14 23.97
CA ILE A 605 -32.77 27.68 23.50
C ILE A 605 -32.82 27.80 21.99
N LYS A 606 -32.89 29.03 21.48
CA LYS A 606 -32.90 29.28 20.05
C LYS A 606 -31.47 29.50 19.55
N THR A 607 -31.11 28.83 18.46
CA THR A 607 -29.74 28.84 17.94
C THR A 607 -29.69 29.40 16.52
N TYR A 608 -28.75 30.31 16.28
CA TYR A 608 -28.34 30.76 14.95
C TYR A 608 -26.90 30.29 14.69
N SER A 609 -26.58 29.94 13.46
CA SER A 609 -25.23 29.48 13.11
C SER A 609 -24.83 29.99 11.73
N GLU A 610 -23.59 30.46 11.62
CA GLU A 610 -23.00 30.96 10.37
C GLU A 610 -21.50 30.64 10.32
N THR A 611 -20.96 30.59 9.10
CA THR A 611 -19.54 30.38 8.84
C THR A 611 -18.89 31.68 8.39
N VAL A 612 -17.70 31.96 8.90
CA VAL A 612 -16.87 33.11 8.52
C VAL A 612 -15.64 32.59 7.80
N ASP A 613 -15.61 32.76 6.48
CA ASP A 613 -14.46 32.36 5.65
C ASP A 613 -13.32 33.39 5.79
N VAL A 614 -12.12 32.89 6.07
CA VAL A 614 -10.91 33.71 6.27
C VAL A 614 -9.98 33.56 5.07
N ASN A 615 -10.26 34.29 4.00
CA ASN A 615 -9.48 34.26 2.77
C ASN A 615 -8.23 35.15 2.87
N TRP A 616 -7.03 34.61 2.61
CA TRP A 616 -5.76 35.33 2.74
C TRP A 616 -5.74 36.66 1.97
N LEU A 617 -6.14 36.64 0.69
CA LEU A 617 -6.13 37.84 -0.16
C LEU A 617 -7.07 38.95 0.36
N THR A 618 -8.14 38.57 1.06
CA THR A 618 -9.04 39.51 1.71
C THR A 618 -8.41 40.08 2.98
N ILE A 619 -7.93 39.20 3.88
CA ILE A 619 -7.38 39.65 5.17
C ILE A 619 -6.02 40.36 5.05
N ALA A 620 -5.32 40.20 3.94
CA ALA A 620 -4.08 40.91 3.67
C ALA A 620 -4.29 42.39 3.28
N THR A 621 -5.51 42.77 2.87
CA THR A 621 -5.83 44.16 2.46
C THR A 621 -6.76 44.86 3.42
N GLN A 622 -7.59 44.12 4.14
CA GLN A 622 -8.59 44.67 5.06
C GLN A 622 -8.92 43.70 6.18
N LYS A 623 -9.47 44.23 7.27
CA LYS A 623 -10.04 43.39 8.32
C LYS A 623 -11.39 42.80 7.90
N ILE A 624 -11.77 41.67 8.49
CA ILE A 624 -13.12 41.11 8.37
C ILE A 624 -13.91 41.54 9.61
N THR A 625 -15.10 42.09 9.41
CA THR A 625 -16.03 42.43 10.50
C THR A 625 -17.37 41.75 10.24
N VAL A 626 -17.82 40.98 11.23
CA VAL A 626 -19.16 40.38 11.28
C VAL A 626 -19.96 41.15 12.32
N ASP A 627 -20.75 42.12 11.87
CA ASP A 627 -21.63 42.90 12.75
C ASP A 627 -23.00 42.22 12.83
N LEU A 628 -23.32 41.65 14.00
CA LEU A 628 -24.55 40.89 14.22
C LEU A 628 -25.80 41.79 14.32
N LEU A 629 -25.63 43.11 14.16
CA LEU A 629 -26.69 44.11 14.11
C LEU A 629 -26.80 44.84 12.76
N ASP A 630 -25.92 44.54 11.79
CA ASP A 630 -26.04 45.10 10.45
C ASP A 630 -27.30 44.60 9.72
N ALA A 631 -27.68 45.24 8.61
CA ALA A 631 -28.90 44.89 7.88
C ALA A 631 -28.93 43.42 7.39
N ALA A 632 -27.76 42.84 7.09
CA ALA A 632 -27.63 41.50 6.54
C ALA A 632 -27.80 40.41 7.60
N HIS A 633 -27.20 40.58 8.77
CA HIS A 633 -27.22 39.60 9.86
C HIS A 633 -28.44 39.77 10.77
N LYS A 634 -28.84 41.02 11.04
CA LYS A 634 -29.97 41.34 11.94
C LYS A 634 -31.27 40.65 11.52
N THR A 635 -31.54 40.57 10.21
CA THR A 635 -32.73 39.91 9.66
C THR A 635 -32.64 38.38 9.80
N LYS A 636 -31.51 37.78 9.37
CA LYS A 636 -31.29 36.33 9.45
C LYS A 636 -31.39 35.79 10.88
N ILE A 637 -30.78 36.51 11.83
CA ILE A 637 -30.77 36.14 13.25
C ILE A 637 -32.18 36.25 13.83
N ALA A 638 -32.89 37.35 13.56
CA ALA A 638 -34.26 37.55 14.02
C ALA A 638 -35.22 36.47 13.48
N ASP A 639 -35.09 36.11 12.19
CA ASP A 639 -35.86 35.05 11.56
C ASP A 639 -35.55 33.67 12.18
N ALA A 640 -34.28 33.34 12.37
CA ALA A 640 -33.85 32.10 13.03
C ALA A 640 -34.38 31.99 14.46
N PHE A 641 -34.49 33.12 15.14
CA PHE A 641 -35.04 33.21 16.49
C PHE A 641 -36.56 33.39 16.52
N GLY A 642 -37.23 33.58 15.38
CA GLY A 642 -38.67 33.81 15.30
C GLY A 642 -39.13 35.04 16.11
N ILE A 643 -38.37 36.13 16.08
CA ILE A 643 -38.63 37.41 16.75
C ILE A 643 -38.54 38.57 15.75
N SER A 644 -38.93 39.79 16.13
CA SER A 644 -38.70 40.94 15.27
C SER A 644 -37.24 41.40 15.31
N THR A 645 -36.80 42.08 14.25
CA THR A 645 -35.45 42.68 14.21
C THR A 645 -35.24 43.75 15.29
N ASN A 646 -36.31 44.41 15.74
CA ASN A 646 -36.28 45.34 16.87
C ASN A 646 -36.09 44.59 18.20
N ASP A 647 -36.77 43.46 18.37
CA ASP A 647 -36.60 42.62 19.57
C ASP A 647 -35.17 42.06 19.65
N TRP A 648 -34.60 41.64 18.53
CA TRP A 648 -33.19 41.22 18.48
C TRP A 648 -32.24 42.33 18.96
N ALA A 649 -32.39 43.55 18.43
CA ALA A 649 -31.57 44.69 18.86
C ALA A 649 -31.74 45.01 20.37
N ASN A 650 -32.97 44.92 20.87
CA ASN A 650 -33.27 45.12 22.29
C ASN A 650 -32.64 44.02 23.18
N ILE A 651 -32.67 42.75 22.74
CA ILE A 651 -32.03 41.63 23.45
C ILE A 651 -30.53 41.87 23.55
N VAL A 652 -29.84 42.23 22.47
CA VAL A 652 -28.40 42.53 22.50
C VAL A 652 -28.07 43.67 23.47
N GLY A 653 -28.95 44.67 23.60
CA GLY A 653 -28.76 45.79 24.53
C GLY A 653 -29.03 45.47 26.02
N THR A 654 -29.76 44.39 26.33
CA THR A 654 -30.29 44.13 27.67
C THR A 654 -29.85 42.80 28.29
N ALA A 655 -29.49 41.81 27.47
CA ALA A 655 -29.06 40.49 27.89
C ALA A 655 -27.68 40.51 28.56
N GLN A 656 -27.42 39.50 29.40
CA GLN A 656 -26.06 39.12 29.75
C GLN A 656 -25.45 38.32 28.61
N ILE A 657 -24.33 38.78 28.06
CA ILE A 657 -23.65 38.15 26.93
C ILE A 657 -22.38 37.44 27.43
N ASP A 658 -22.41 36.11 27.37
CA ASP A 658 -21.26 35.24 27.61
C ASP A 658 -20.74 34.71 26.27
N ASP A 659 -19.44 34.41 26.19
CA ASP A 659 -18.83 33.85 24.99
C ASP A 659 -17.70 32.87 25.34
N ASN A 660 -17.29 32.05 24.39
CA ASN A 660 -16.18 31.09 24.53
C ASN A 660 -14.97 31.41 23.64
N LEU A 661 -14.84 32.66 23.14
CA LEU A 661 -13.75 33.03 22.23
C LEU A 661 -12.39 32.84 22.92
N GLY A 662 -12.25 33.32 24.16
CA GLY A 662 -10.98 33.35 24.89
C GLY A 662 -9.97 34.32 24.26
N SER A 663 -8.68 34.05 24.42
CA SER A 663 -7.60 34.85 23.81
C SER A 663 -7.18 34.25 22.46
N VAL A 664 -7.78 34.72 21.37
CA VAL A 664 -7.36 34.38 20.00
C VAL A 664 -6.65 35.59 19.40
N SER A 665 -5.37 35.45 19.06
CA SER A 665 -4.58 36.54 18.48
C SER A 665 -5.21 37.04 17.18
N GLY A 666 -5.40 38.37 17.06
CA GLY A 666 -5.99 38.99 15.87
C GLY A 666 -7.51 38.86 15.75
N VAL A 667 -8.20 38.15 16.66
CA VAL A 667 -9.67 38.06 16.67
C VAL A 667 -10.23 38.73 17.92
N THR A 668 -11.20 39.63 17.74
CA THR A 668 -11.81 40.39 18.84
C THR A 668 -13.34 40.30 18.76
N LEU A 669 -14.00 40.06 19.89
CA LEU A 669 -15.45 40.16 20.02
C LEU A 669 -15.80 41.42 20.81
N THR A 670 -16.54 42.33 20.19
CA THR A 670 -17.08 43.53 20.85
C THR A 670 -18.48 43.21 21.38
N LYS A 671 -18.73 43.50 22.67
CA LYS A 671 -20.01 43.20 23.36
C LYS A 671 -20.54 44.35 24.22
N THR A 672 -20.32 45.59 23.79
CA THR A 672 -20.66 46.80 24.56
C THR A 672 -22.10 47.24 24.28
N GLY A 673 -22.86 47.65 25.32
CA GLY A 673 -24.31 47.94 25.28
C GLY A 673 -24.88 48.49 23.97
N GLY A 674 -25.40 47.59 23.13
CA GLY A 674 -25.99 47.90 21.82
C GLY A 674 -25.12 47.58 20.60
N ALA A 675 -23.93 47.00 20.79
CA ALA A 675 -23.03 46.54 19.75
C ALA A 675 -22.58 45.10 20.03
N LEU A 676 -22.69 44.24 19.01
CA LEU A 676 -22.23 42.86 19.05
C LEU A 676 -21.59 42.51 17.72
N SER A 677 -20.26 42.48 17.66
CA SER A 677 -19.53 42.24 16.41
C SER A 677 -18.24 41.47 16.63
N LEU A 678 -17.90 40.62 15.66
CA LEU A 678 -16.65 39.87 15.62
C LEU A 678 -15.72 40.47 14.56
N GLU A 679 -14.48 40.77 14.94
CA GLU A 679 -13.47 41.34 14.07
C GLU A 679 -12.26 40.42 13.96
N ILE A 680 -11.81 40.18 12.73
CA ILE A 680 -10.55 39.49 12.41
C ILE A 680 -9.63 40.54 11.78
N ALA A 681 -8.53 40.87 12.46
CA ALA A 681 -7.57 41.88 12.04
C ALA A 681 -6.83 41.47 10.76
N GLN A 682 -6.25 42.44 10.06
CA GLN A 682 -5.42 42.17 8.89
C GLN A 682 -4.27 41.22 9.23
N PHE A 683 -3.85 40.40 8.26
CA PHE A 683 -2.73 39.47 8.39
C PHE A 683 -2.88 38.38 9.48
N THR A 684 -4.07 38.23 10.07
CA THR A 684 -4.33 37.24 11.12
C THR A 684 -4.22 35.81 10.60
N HIS A 685 -3.42 34.98 11.28
CA HIS A 685 -3.34 33.55 11.02
C HIS A 685 -4.27 32.77 11.96
N ILE A 686 -5.24 32.07 11.39
CA ILE A 686 -6.12 31.12 12.07
C ILE A 686 -5.67 29.72 11.70
N ALA A 687 -5.04 29.01 12.63
CA ALA A 687 -4.43 27.71 12.39
C ALA A 687 -5.45 26.58 12.11
N ALA A 688 -6.63 26.67 12.71
CA ALA A 688 -7.70 25.69 12.58
C ALA A 688 -9.07 26.33 12.78
N ASP A 689 -10.12 25.69 12.26
CA ASP A 689 -11.51 26.11 12.43
C ASP A 689 -11.84 26.31 13.92
N LYS A 690 -12.46 27.45 14.24
CA LYS A 690 -12.86 27.81 15.60
C LYS A 690 -14.33 28.18 15.64
N VAL A 691 -15.10 27.42 16.43
CA VAL A 691 -16.50 27.76 16.73
C VAL A 691 -16.53 28.69 17.94
N VAL A 692 -17.01 29.92 17.71
CA VAL A 692 -17.31 30.90 18.75
C VAL A 692 -18.80 30.83 19.06
N THR A 693 -19.13 30.44 20.28
CA THR A 693 -20.49 30.40 20.80
C THR A 693 -20.70 31.62 21.68
N ILE A 694 -21.67 32.44 21.30
CA ILE A 694 -22.12 33.63 22.02
C ILE A 694 -23.49 33.31 22.60
N THR A 695 -23.61 33.32 23.91
CA THR A 695 -24.86 33.02 24.63
C THR A 695 -25.43 34.30 25.23
N LEU A 696 -26.71 34.55 24.97
CA LEU A 696 -27.46 35.69 25.49
C LEU A 696 -28.49 35.18 26.51
N LYS A 697 -28.28 35.54 27.78
CA LYS A 697 -29.10 35.12 28.92
C LYS A 697 -29.81 36.30 29.56
N ASP A 698 -30.85 35.99 30.35
CA ASP A 698 -31.45 36.99 31.22
C ASP A 698 -30.42 37.52 32.22
N LYS A 699 -30.41 38.85 32.41
CA LYS A 699 -29.57 39.49 33.41
C LYS A 699 -30.04 39.08 34.81
N THR A 700 -29.14 38.53 35.62
CA THR A 700 -29.43 38.08 37.00
C THR A 700 -29.51 39.26 37.97
N ALA A 701 -30.44 40.20 37.75
CA ALA A 701 -30.80 41.22 38.71
C ALA A 701 -32.13 40.83 39.38
N SER A 702 -32.17 40.86 40.71
CA SER A 702 -33.36 40.55 41.51
C SER A 702 -34.54 41.44 41.07
N GLY A 703 -35.49 40.87 40.32
CA GLY A 703 -36.71 41.56 39.88
C GLY A 703 -37.00 41.57 38.36
N THR A 704 -36.16 40.98 37.51
CA THR A 704 -36.46 40.86 36.06
C THR A 704 -37.43 39.71 35.76
N THR A 705 -38.41 39.95 34.89
CA THR A 705 -39.27 38.91 34.30
C THR A 705 -38.39 37.87 33.59
N GLN A 706 -38.52 36.59 33.95
CA GLN A 706 -37.83 35.53 33.21
C GLN A 706 -38.38 35.44 31.79
N SER A 707 -37.48 35.49 30.80
CA SER A 707 -37.84 35.21 29.42
C SER A 707 -38.17 33.73 29.25
N SER A 708 -39.00 33.43 28.24
CA SER A 708 -39.30 32.05 27.87
C SER A 708 -38.20 31.40 27.03
N SER A 709 -37.26 32.20 26.49
CA SER A 709 -36.19 31.72 25.60
C SER A 709 -34.83 32.34 25.94
N GLU A 710 -33.76 31.58 25.74
CA GLU A 710 -32.38 32.08 25.66
C GLU A 710 -31.85 31.88 24.23
N TYR A 711 -30.81 32.63 23.88
CA TYR A 711 -30.33 32.70 22.50
C TYR A 711 -28.86 32.33 22.41
N GLU A 712 -28.52 31.57 21.37
CA GLU A 712 -27.15 31.15 21.09
C GLU A 712 -26.80 31.48 19.64
N ILE A 713 -25.67 32.16 19.45
CA ILE A 713 -25.08 32.42 18.13
C ILE A 713 -23.78 31.63 18.02
N LYS A 714 -23.67 30.80 16.98
CA LYS A 714 -22.44 30.05 16.66
C LYS A 714 -21.81 30.61 15.40
N LEU A 715 -20.66 31.25 15.53
CA LEU A 715 -19.84 31.67 14.40
C LEU A 715 -18.69 30.69 14.22
N THR A 716 -18.65 30.00 13.09
CA THR A 716 -17.54 29.11 12.73
C THR A 716 -16.52 29.89 11.93
N ILE A 717 -15.45 30.33 12.57
CA ILE A 717 -14.32 30.99 11.90
C ILE A 717 -13.47 29.90 11.23
N LYS A 718 -13.34 29.95 9.91
CA LYS A 718 -12.51 28.99 9.18
C LYS A 718 -11.02 29.27 9.36
N ALA A 719 -10.21 28.22 9.26
CA ALA A 719 -8.77 28.36 9.11
C ALA A 719 -8.41 29.31 7.95
N THR A 720 -7.30 30.05 8.07
CA THR A 720 -6.88 30.99 7.03
C THR A 720 -6.58 30.25 5.73
N GLN A 721 -7.29 30.61 4.66
CA GLN A 721 -7.16 30.01 3.35
C GLN A 721 -6.06 30.73 2.55
N TYR A 722 -4.88 30.14 2.53
CA TYR A 722 -3.72 30.62 1.78
C TYR A 722 -3.77 30.21 0.31
N VAL A 723 -2.96 30.89 -0.52
CA VAL A 723 -2.86 30.70 -1.98
C VAL A 723 -1.51 30.09 -2.36
N ASP A 724 -1.13 29.02 -1.67
CA ASP A 724 0.19 28.38 -1.79
C ASP A 724 0.48 27.99 -3.24
N ASP A 725 -0.53 27.50 -3.96
CA ASP A 725 -0.50 27.09 -5.36
C ASP A 725 0.04 28.19 -6.28
N LYS A 726 -0.21 29.47 -5.96
CA LYS A 726 0.24 30.64 -6.73
C LYS A 726 1.69 31.04 -6.47
N LEU A 727 2.34 30.46 -5.47
CA LEU A 727 3.72 30.77 -5.09
C LEU A 727 4.70 29.77 -5.72
N ASN A 728 5.40 30.15 -6.78
CA ASN A 728 6.34 29.26 -7.47
C ASN A 728 7.56 30.02 -8.00
N LEU A 729 8.68 29.30 -8.13
CA LEU A 729 9.86 29.73 -8.87
C LEU A 729 10.24 28.65 -9.87
N THR A 730 10.58 29.05 -11.09
CA THR A 730 10.96 28.12 -12.16
C THR A 730 12.47 27.90 -12.18
N LYS A 731 12.93 26.65 -12.04
CA LYS A 731 14.38 26.33 -12.06
C LYS A 731 14.99 26.55 -13.44
N GLN A 732 16.25 27.02 -13.49
CA GLN A 732 17.04 27.12 -14.71
C GLN A 732 17.77 25.80 -15.04
N GLU A 733 17.18 24.97 -15.89
CA GLU A 733 17.70 23.64 -16.28
C GLU A 733 19.17 23.62 -16.69
N ALA A 734 19.69 24.71 -17.30
CA ALA A 734 21.11 24.79 -17.68
C ALA A 734 22.09 24.73 -16.51
N VAL A 735 21.66 25.06 -15.28
CA VAL A 735 22.51 25.07 -14.07
C VAL A 735 22.03 24.09 -13.00
N TRP A 736 20.80 23.58 -13.12
CA TRP A 736 20.21 22.63 -12.19
C TRP A 736 20.34 21.21 -12.71
N ASP A 737 20.86 20.33 -11.86
CA ASP A 737 20.71 18.88 -11.94
C ASP A 737 19.95 18.44 -10.69
N ASN A 738 18.65 18.16 -10.84
CA ASN A 738 17.75 17.79 -9.76
C ASN A 738 17.76 18.79 -8.58
N ASN A 739 18.43 18.45 -7.48
CA ASN A 739 18.59 19.26 -6.26
C ASN A 739 20.03 19.75 -6.08
N ARG A 740 20.80 19.83 -7.16
CA ARG A 740 22.16 20.32 -7.18
C ARG A 740 22.30 21.43 -8.24
N VAL A 741 22.99 22.49 -7.87
CA VAL A 741 23.40 23.57 -8.78
C VAL A 741 24.91 23.47 -8.97
N THR A 742 25.38 23.30 -10.20
CA THR A 742 26.82 23.22 -10.49
C THR A 742 27.37 24.60 -10.83
N LEU A 743 28.37 25.03 -10.06
CA LEU A 743 29.09 26.27 -10.26
C LEU A 743 30.17 26.11 -11.31
N THR A 744 30.01 26.83 -12.41
CA THR A 744 31.02 26.96 -13.45
C THR A 744 31.83 28.24 -13.21
N PRO A 745 33.18 28.16 -13.16
CA PRO A 745 33.98 29.37 -13.00
C PRO A 745 33.92 30.26 -14.22
N THR A 746 34.08 31.56 -13.99
CA THR A 746 34.32 32.56 -15.03
C THR A 746 35.77 33.01 -14.98
N PHE A 747 36.30 33.52 -16.10
CA PHE A 747 37.69 33.97 -16.20
C PHE A 747 37.77 35.44 -16.64
N GLU A 748 38.59 36.21 -15.93
CA GLU A 748 39.01 37.53 -16.39
C GLU A 748 40.19 37.38 -17.34
N MET A 749 40.09 38.03 -18.50
CA MET A 749 41.09 37.97 -19.56
C MET A 749 41.90 39.27 -19.60
N SER A 750 43.21 39.15 -19.82
CA SER A 750 44.13 40.27 -20.06
C SER A 750 44.84 40.02 -21.39
N ASN A 751 44.65 40.89 -22.38
CA ASN A 751 45.18 40.74 -23.75
C ASN A 751 44.90 39.35 -24.36
N GLY A 752 43.68 38.82 -24.15
CA GLY A 752 43.28 37.50 -24.65
C GLY A 752 43.88 36.31 -23.88
N LYS A 753 44.59 36.54 -22.78
CA LYS A 753 45.18 35.51 -21.91
C LYS A 753 44.48 35.47 -20.56
N VAL A 754 44.41 34.29 -19.95
CA VAL A 754 43.72 34.09 -18.67
C VAL A 754 44.50 34.75 -17.54
N ASN A 755 43.86 35.66 -16.81
CA ASN A 755 44.51 36.43 -15.74
C ASN A 755 43.97 36.08 -14.35
N LYS A 756 42.67 35.80 -14.22
CA LYS A 756 42.03 35.47 -12.93
C LYS A 756 40.82 34.57 -13.11
N MET A 757 40.56 33.68 -12.16
CA MET A 757 39.34 32.86 -12.10
C MET A 757 38.41 33.38 -11.00
N ASN A 758 37.11 33.43 -11.28
CA ASN A 758 36.06 33.78 -10.33
C ASN A 758 35.10 32.60 -10.14
N LEU A 759 34.84 32.25 -8.88
CA LEU A 759 33.82 31.29 -8.48
C LEU A 759 32.77 32.03 -7.65
N ASN A 760 31.76 32.56 -8.33
CA ASN A 760 30.63 33.21 -7.70
C ASN A 760 29.34 32.89 -8.46
N VAL A 761 28.21 33.00 -7.77
CA VAL A 761 26.88 32.83 -8.37
C VAL A 761 25.92 33.83 -7.76
N ASP A 762 25.16 34.50 -8.60
CA ASP A 762 23.95 35.19 -8.18
C ASP A 762 22.86 34.15 -7.95
N VAL A 763 22.42 33.96 -6.69
CA VAL A 763 21.43 32.94 -6.33
C VAL A 763 20.05 33.20 -6.93
N THR A 764 19.79 34.38 -7.50
CA THR A 764 18.57 34.68 -8.26
C THR A 764 18.66 34.17 -9.71
N SER A 765 19.87 34.13 -10.27
CA SER A 765 20.13 33.68 -11.65
C SER A 765 19.96 32.16 -11.85
N ILE A 766 19.83 31.39 -10.77
CA ILE A 766 19.56 29.95 -10.85
C ILE A 766 18.08 29.66 -11.19
N TYR A 767 17.23 30.69 -11.25
CA TYR A 767 15.82 30.58 -11.57
C TYR A 767 15.51 31.35 -12.88
N LYS A 768 14.69 30.75 -13.76
CA LYS A 768 14.18 31.40 -14.97
C LYS A 768 13.13 32.43 -14.59
N ASN A 769 13.04 33.53 -15.34
CA ASN A 769 11.99 34.55 -15.20
C ASN A 769 11.85 35.13 -13.78
N PHE A 770 12.93 35.14 -12.99
CA PHE A 770 12.90 35.41 -11.55
C PHE A 770 12.14 36.69 -11.18
N ASP A 771 12.41 37.81 -11.86
CA ASP A 771 11.75 39.09 -11.57
C ASP A 771 10.22 39.05 -11.79
N THR A 772 9.76 38.30 -12.79
CA THR A 772 8.32 38.12 -13.06
C THR A 772 7.68 37.25 -11.99
N ASP A 773 8.32 36.14 -11.63
CA ASP A 773 7.83 35.25 -10.59
C ASP A 773 7.76 35.98 -9.23
N ILE A 774 8.78 36.77 -8.89
CA ILE A 774 8.79 37.59 -7.67
C ILE A 774 7.66 38.62 -7.66
N ARG A 775 7.38 39.32 -8.78
CA ARG A 775 6.24 40.25 -8.86
C ARG A 775 4.90 39.53 -8.63
N ASN A 776 4.73 38.34 -9.20
CA ASN A 776 3.53 37.54 -8.99
C ASN A 776 3.40 37.11 -7.51
N ILE A 777 4.50 36.68 -6.88
CA ILE A 777 4.54 36.30 -5.47
C ILE A 777 4.17 37.50 -4.57
N HIS A 778 4.72 38.69 -4.83
CA HIS A 778 4.36 39.91 -4.10
C HIS A 778 2.88 40.31 -4.29
N SER A 779 2.31 40.11 -5.47
CA SER A 779 0.88 40.38 -5.71
C SER A 779 -0.06 39.49 -4.87
N ASN A 780 0.47 38.39 -4.31
CA ASN A 780 -0.23 37.49 -3.40
C ASN A 780 0.17 37.72 -1.91
N PHE A 781 0.78 38.87 -1.58
CA PHE A 781 1.23 39.23 -0.23
C PHE A 781 2.21 38.21 0.38
N ALA A 782 3.12 37.71 -0.44
CA ALA A 782 4.19 36.80 -0.05
C ALA A 782 5.52 37.26 -0.64
N HIS A 783 6.62 36.72 -0.15
CA HIS A 783 7.98 36.98 -0.61
C HIS A 783 8.84 35.72 -0.56
N VAL A 784 10.03 35.78 -1.16
CA VAL A 784 10.99 34.68 -1.22
C VAL A 784 12.24 35.04 -0.43
N THR A 785 12.79 34.06 0.28
CA THR A 785 14.13 34.13 0.85
C THR A 785 15.01 33.03 0.26
N ILE A 786 16.26 33.34 -0.09
CA ILE A 786 17.26 32.38 -0.59
C ILE A 786 18.52 32.52 0.25
N VAL A 787 18.96 31.42 0.84
CA VAL A 787 20.13 31.37 1.72
C VAL A 787 21.13 30.34 1.19
N ALA A 788 22.36 30.76 0.93
CA ALA A 788 23.43 29.88 0.47
C ALA A 788 24.84 30.37 0.92
N PRO A 789 25.60 29.62 1.74
CA PRO A 789 25.20 28.37 2.35
C PRO A 789 24.34 28.56 3.61
N THR A 790 23.54 27.55 3.93
CA THR A 790 22.87 27.37 5.24
C THR A 790 23.79 26.71 6.27
N ASN A 791 24.87 26.06 5.82
CA ASN A 791 25.91 25.47 6.66
C ASN A 791 27.23 26.28 6.63
N SER A 792 28.08 26.13 7.65
CA SER A 792 29.40 26.78 7.65
C SER A 792 30.36 26.02 6.74
N VAL A 793 30.93 26.70 5.74
CA VAL A 793 31.93 26.15 4.83
C VAL A 793 33.10 27.13 4.71
N ASN A 794 34.31 26.69 5.04
CA ASN A 794 35.49 27.55 5.00
C ASN A 794 35.77 28.05 3.58
N GLY A 795 36.03 29.35 3.43
CA GLY A 795 36.25 29.99 2.15
C GLY A 795 35.00 30.26 1.31
N VAL A 796 33.80 30.05 1.85
CA VAL A 796 32.53 30.38 1.16
C VAL A 796 31.82 31.55 1.86
N THR A 797 31.55 32.61 1.12
CA THR A 797 30.76 33.76 1.58
C THR A 797 29.29 33.53 1.27
N ARG A 798 28.42 33.81 2.25
CA ARG A 798 26.98 33.58 2.17
C ARG A 798 26.25 34.64 1.33
N ALA A 799 25.36 34.18 0.46
CA ALA A 799 24.20 34.93 -0.06
C ALA A 799 23.00 34.80 0.90
N ASN A 800 22.29 35.91 1.11
CA ASN A 800 21.13 36.01 1.98
C ASN A 800 20.06 36.90 1.35
N TYR A 801 19.49 36.44 0.25
CA TYR A 801 18.52 37.19 -0.52
C TYR A 801 17.15 37.17 0.15
N ASN A 802 16.49 38.32 0.22
CA ASN A 802 15.10 38.47 0.66
C ASN A 802 14.36 39.41 -0.29
N SER A 803 13.35 38.93 -1.00
CA SER A 803 12.62 39.74 -2.00
C SER A 803 11.68 40.77 -1.38
N LYS A 804 11.40 40.74 -0.07
CA LYS A 804 10.59 41.75 0.63
C LYS A 804 11.32 43.08 0.76
N THR A 805 12.65 43.04 0.79
CA THR A 805 13.51 44.21 0.98
C THR A 805 14.41 44.42 -0.24
N ALA A 806 14.92 45.64 -0.42
CA ALA A 806 15.92 45.90 -1.46
C ALA A 806 17.20 45.09 -1.17
N ALA A 807 17.55 44.16 -2.07
CA ALA A 807 18.75 43.33 -1.95
C ALA A 807 19.97 44.02 -2.59
N THR A 808 21.10 44.01 -1.90
CA THR A 808 22.41 44.40 -2.44
C THR A 808 23.01 43.29 -3.29
N GLU A 809 24.11 43.58 -3.99
CA GLU A 809 24.85 42.57 -4.75
C GLU A 809 25.42 41.45 -3.85
N ASP A 810 25.87 41.79 -2.65
CA ASP A 810 26.39 40.80 -1.70
C ASP A 810 25.27 39.92 -1.10
N ASP A 811 24.03 40.43 -1.01
CA ASP A 811 22.88 39.63 -0.57
C ASP A 811 22.52 38.54 -1.60
N LYS A 812 22.80 38.79 -2.88
CA LYS A 812 22.52 37.88 -4.00
C LYS A 812 23.68 36.93 -4.29
N THR A 813 24.92 37.34 -4.02
CA THR A 813 26.08 36.67 -4.60
C THR A 813 26.81 35.80 -3.59
N MET A 814 26.74 34.47 -3.81
CA MET A 814 27.57 33.51 -3.07
C MET A 814 28.94 33.44 -3.75
N LYS A 815 30.03 33.48 -2.96
CA LYS A 815 31.42 33.52 -3.47
C LYS A 815 32.26 32.41 -2.84
N ILE A 816 33.06 31.71 -3.65
CA ILE A 816 34.05 30.74 -3.18
C ILE A 816 35.45 31.33 -3.40
N ASN A 817 36.17 31.52 -2.29
CA ASN A 817 37.58 31.89 -2.33
C ASN A 817 38.43 30.64 -2.59
N GLN A 818 39.08 30.59 -3.74
CA GLN A 818 39.83 29.42 -4.21
C GLN A 818 41.03 29.08 -3.31
N ALA A 819 41.66 30.09 -2.69
CA ALA A 819 42.83 29.90 -1.86
C ALA A 819 42.49 29.16 -0.54
N THR A 820 41.35 29.50 0.06
CA THR A 820 40.94 28.99 1.38
C THR A 820 39.93 27.84 1.34
N TYR A 821 39.21 27.66 0.24
CA TYR A 821 38.29 26.54 0.07
C TYR A 821 39.06 25.22 -0.04
N ALA A 822 38.75 24.25 0.82
CA ALA A 822 39.50 22.99 0.91
C ALA A 822 39.10 21.93 -0.15
N GLY A 823 37.99 22.14 -0.87
CA GLY A 823 37.41 21.13 -1.75
C GLY A 823 36.58 20.08 -1.01
N GLY A 824 35.62 19.44 -1.71
CA GLY A 824 34.85 18.30 -1.21
C GLY A 824 33.74 18.60 -0.18
N ALA A 825 33.70 19.79 0.42
CA ALA A 825 32.63 20.18 1.33
C ALA A 825 31.31 20.47 0.59
N THR A 826 30.20 19.88 1.06
CA THR A 826 28.86 20.17 0.56
C THR A 826 28.42 21.56 0.98
N ILE A 827 28.02 22.39 0.01
CA ILE A 827 27.49 23.73 0.24
C ILE A 827 25.96 23.61 0.18
N GLN A 828 25.29 23.64 1.34
CA GLN A 828 23.83 23.49 1.44
C GLN A 828 23.14 24.83 1.24
N ALA A 829 22.00 24.86 0.55
CA ALA A 829 21.23 26.07 0.29
C ALA A 829 19.74 25.81 0.42
N GLN A 830 18.99 26.89 0.65
CA GLN A 830 17.54 26.81 0.87
C GLN A 830 16.82 28.02 0.29
N THR A 831 15.69 27.74 -0.38
CA THR A 831 14.72 28.75 -0.85
C THR A 831 13.40 28.55 -0.11
N LYS A 832 12.84 29.62 0.47
CA LYS A 832 11.53 29.60 1.16
C LYS A 832 10.59 30.63 0.58
N PHE A 833 9.30 30.30 0.58
CA PHE A 833 8.19 31.22 0.35
C PHE A 833 7.57 31.59 1.70
N VAL A 834 7.35 32.88 1.92
CA VAL A 834 6.90 33.42 3.21
C VAL A 834 5.81 34.44 2.97
N TYR A 835 4.65 34.27 3.60
CA TYR A 835 3.58 35.26 3.59
C TYR A 835 3.96 36.50 4.42
N ASP A 836 3.34 37.64 4.15
CA ASP A 836 3.68 38.89 4.83
C ASP A 836 3.36 38.93 6.33
N ASN A 837 2.59 37.95 6.81
CA ASN A 837 2.38 37.68 8.23
C ASN A 837 3.38 36.67 8.82
N ASP A 838 4.51 36.48 8.15
CA ASP A 838 5.65 35.62 8.50
C ASP A 838 5.35 34.11 8.50
N GLN A 839 4.21 33.68 7.97
CA GLN A 839 3.92 32.25 7.79
C GLN A 839 4.74 31.67 6.63
N VAL A 840 5.54 30.65 6.93
CA VAL A 840 6.38 29.94 5.95
C VAL A 840 5.58 28.83 5.28
N VAL A 841 5.64 28.78 3.95
CA VAL A 841 5.04 27.70 3.16
C VAL A 841 5.97 26.49 3.15
N ASN A 842 5.90 25.70 4.22
CA ASN A 842 6.79 24.56 4.43
C ASN A 842 6.73 23.53 3.29
N SER A 843 5.54 23.30 2.72
CA SER A 843 5.31 22.39 1.59
C SER A 843 6.09 22.76 0.32
N LYS A 844 6.49 24.04 0.18
CA LYS A 844 7.23 24.57 -0.98
C LYS A 844 8.67 24.95 -0.68
N THR A 845 9.17 24.64 0.52
CA THR A 845 10.57 24.91 0.87
C THR A 845 11.51 24.02 0.03
N GLN A 846 12.42 24.64 -0.72
CA GLN A 846 13.36 23.95 -1.59
C GLN A 846 14.72 23.86 -0.89
N ASN A 847 15.19 22.65 -0.62
CA ASN A 847 16.54 22.40 -0.14
C ASN A 847 17.40 21.85 -1.29
N PHE A 848 18.59 22.41 -1.48
CA PHE A 848 19.48 22.03 -2.57
C PHE A 848 20.94 22.22 -2.18
N THR A 849 21.85 21.80 -3.04
CA THR A 849 23.29 21.93 -2.80
C THR A 849 23.99 22.61 -3.97
N PHE A 850 25.05 23.38 -3.68
CA PHE A 850 25.97 23.84 -4.70
C PHE A 850 27.13 22.84 -4.85
N GLY A 851 27.37 22.43 -6.08
CA GLY A 851 28.56 21.73 -6.53
C GLY A 851 29.52 22.70 -7.22
N VAL A 852 30.80 22.37 -7.27
CA VAL A 852 31.76 23.05 -8.15
C VAL A 852 32.08 22.12 -9.31
N GLN A 853 32.12 22.65 -10.53
CA GLN A 853 32.61 21.96 -11.71
C GLN A 853 33.98 21.33 -11.40
N GLN A 854 34.26 20.13 -11.92
CA GLN A 854 35.58 19.51 -11.74
C GLN A 854 36.65 20.29 -12.51
N LEU A 855 37.53 21.00 -11.78
CA LEU A 855 38.50 21.93 -12.39
C LEU A 855 39.91 21.34 -12.55
N SER A 856 40.15 20.11 -12.10
CA SER A 856 41.48 19.48 -12.11
C SER A 856 42.05 19.19 -13.51
N GLY A 857 41.22 19.26 -14.56
CA GLY A 857 41.66 19.12 -15.95
C GLY A 857 42.14 17.72 -16.32
N THR A 858 42.98 17.64 -17.34
CA THR A 858 43.45 16.39 -17.96
C THR A 858 44.97 16.33 -18.03
N PHE A 859 45.55 15.25 -17.54
CA PHE A 859 46.98 14.94 -17.68
C PHE A 859 47.19 13.95 -18.83
N VAL A 860 48.17 14.22 -19.67
CA VAL A 860 48.52 13.42 -20.84
C VAL A 860 49.94 12.88 -20.66
N ASN A 861 50.10 11.57 -20.80
CA ASN A 861 51.39 10.88 -20.71
C ASN A 861 51.69 10.15 -22.03
N GLU A 862 52.54 10.77 -22.85
CA GLU A 862 53.11 10.23 -24.07
C GLU A 862 54.62 9.98 -23.91
N ALA A 863 55.12 9.99 -22.68
CA ALA A 863 56.54 9.85 -22.41
C ALA A 863 57.02 8.40 -22.62
N PRO A 864 58.27 8.22 -23.08
CA PRO A 864 58.83 6.89 -23.28
C PRO A 864 58.97 6.14 -21.94
N ALA A 865 58.83 4.81 -21.97
CA ALA A 865 58.96 3.96 -20.78
C ALA A 865 60.37 4.02 -20.15
N GLU A 866 61.39 4.35 -20.95
CA GLU A 866 62.76 4.52 -20.49
C GLU A 866 63.46 5.78 -21.03
N VAL A 867 64.33 6.35 -20.21
CA VAL A 867 65.27 7.43 -20.55
C VAL A 867 66.68 6.85 -20.50
N LYS A 868 67.32 6.73 -21.67
CA LYS A 868 68.63 6.08 -21.81
C LYS A 868 69.74 7.10 -22.06
N PHE A 869 70.83 6.99 -21.31
CA PHE A 869 72.04 7.78 -21.53
C PHE A 869 72.90 7.19 -22.66
N GLY A 870 73.42 8.03 -23.56
CA GLY A 870 74.45 7.73 -24.55
C GLY A 870 75.86 8.25 -24.19
N SER A 871 76.01 9.24 -23.29
CA SER A 871 77.33 9.67 -22.78
C SER A 871 77.28 10.19 -21.34
N LYS A 872 78.39 10.09 -20.61
CA LYS A 872 78.49 10.56 -19.21
C LYS A 872 78.37 12.07 -19.01
N ASN A 873 78.57 12.87 -20.05
CA ASN A 873 78.51 14.34 -19.97
C ASN A 873 77.18 14.94 -20.42
N GLU A 874 76.24 14.13 -20.89
CA GLU A 874 74.95 14.65 -21.34
C GLU A 874 73.97 14.86 -20.17
N SER A 875 72.98 15.71 -20.41
CA SER A 875 71.79 15.81 -19.57
C SER A 875 70.58 15.26 -20.32
N LYS A 876 69.76 14.45 -19.66
CA LYS A 876 68.50 13.96 -20.21
C LYS A 876 67.31 14.61 -19.50
N GLN A 877 66.16 14.61 -20.14
CA GLN A 877 64.90 15.00 -19.54
C GLN A 877 63.83 14.05 -20.03
N LEU A 878 62.89 13.68 -19.16
CA LEU A 878 61.69 12.98 -19.59
C LEU A 878 60.77 13.96 -20.31
N THR A 879 60.48 13.70 -21.58
CA THR A 879 59.61 14.52 -22.43
C THR A 879 58.37 13.75 -22.85
N GLY A 880 57.25 14.44 -23.10
CA GLY A 880 55.96 13.83 -23.47
C GLY A 880 54.91 13.86 -22.36
N LEU A 881 55.12 14.65 -21.31
CA LEU A 881 54.15 14.88 -20.25
C LEU A 881 53.52 16.26 -20.39
N SER A 882 52.19 16.35 -20.38
CA SER A 882 51.49 17.64 -20.35
C SER A 882 50.26 17.62 -19.44
N TRP A 883 49.90 18.78 -18.91
CA TRP A 883 48.69 18.97 -18.12
C TRP A 883 47.89 20.14 -18.69
N LYS A 884 46.65 19.85 -19.09
CA LYS A 884 45.67 20.79 -19.60
C LYS A 884 44.59 21.05 -18.55
N ASP A 885 44.06 22.27 -18.49
CA ASP A 885 42.95 22.60 -17.61
C ASP A 885 41.63 21.98 -18.10
N TYR A 886 40.54 22.25 -17.37
CA TYR A 886 39.21 21.70 -17.72
C TYR A 886 38.63 22.25 -19.03
N LEU A 887 39.18 23.35 -19.57
CA LEU A 887 38.85 23.91 -20.89
C LEU A 887 39.91 23.56 -21.95
N ASN A 888 40.73 22.54 -21.67
CA ASN A 888 41.76 22.01 -22.56
C ASN A 888 42.91 23.00 -22.88
N ARG A 889 43.08 24.06 -22.10
CA ARG A 889 44.22 24.99 -22.20
C ARG A 889 45.44 24.41 -21.49
N VAL A 890 46.60 24.44 -22.15
CA VAL A 890 47.82 23.83 -21.59
C VAL A 890 48.34 24.67 -20.40
N MET A 891 48.48 24.05 -19.23
CA MET A 891 48.99 24.68 -18.00
C MET A 891 50.45 24.34 -17.74
N TRP A 892 50.89 23.14 -18.12
CA TRP A 892 52.24 22.64 -17.85
C TRP A 892 52.67 21.62 -18.91
N VAL A 893 53.94 21.66 -19.29
CA VAL A 893 54.59 20.71 -20.22
C VAL A 893 56.00 20.43 -19.74
N ASP A 894 56.38 19.16 -19.59
CA ASP A 894 57.77 18.70 -19.36
C ASP A 894 58.58 19.59 -18.40
N GLY A 895 58.08 19.76 -17.17
CA GLY A 895 58.76 20.53 -16.13
C GLY A 895 58.60 22.06 -16.24
N LYS A 896 57.83 22.57 -17.20
CA LYS A 896 57.62 24.01 -17.45
C LYS A 896 56.15 24.41 -17.35
N LYS A 897 55.87 25.39 -16.49
CA LYS A 897 54.58 26.07 -16.43
C LYS A 897 54.38 26.90 -17.71
N GLN A 898 53.19 26.89 -18.28
CA GLN A 898 52.85 27.61 -19.50
C GLN A 898 52.33 29.00 -19.16
N ILE A 899 53.25 29.95 -19.06
CA ILE A 899 52.95 31.37 -18.77
C ILE A 899 53.36 32.18 -19.98
N TYR A 900 52.47 33.07 -20.44
CA TYR A 900 52.71 33.89 -21.61
C TYR A 900 53.92 34.80 -21.41
N ASP A 901 54.85 34.67 -22.35
CA ASP A 901 56.01 35.54 -22.53
C ASP A 901 56.21 35.70 -24.03
N ALA A 902 56.28 36.95 -24.50
CA ALA A 902 56.24 37.23 -25.93
C ALA A 902 57.47 36.66 -26.67
N GLN A 903 58.60 36.51 -25.99
CA GLN A 903 59.86 36.04 -26.59
C GLN A 903 60.02 34.52 -26.51
N SER A 904 59.55 33.88 -25.42
CA SER A 904 59.86 32.48 -25.12
C SER A 904 58.67 31.53 -25.14
N MET A 905 57.44 32.03 -24.93
CA MET A 905 56.21 31.22 -24.87
C MET A 905 54.98 31.98 -25.44
N PRO A 906 55.00 32.42 -26.72
CA PRO A 906 53.94 33.26 -27.29
C PRO A 906 52.56 32.57 -27.33
N ASN A 907 52.55 31.23 -27.37
CA ASN A 907 51.34 30.41 -27.49
C ASN A 907 50.71 30.03 -26.15
N ALA A 908 51.32 30.38 -25.01
CA ALA A 908 50.74 30.07 -23.71
C ALA A 908 49.40 30.82 -23.50
N ALA A 909 48.45 30.16 -22.85
CA ALA A 909 47.08 30.66 -22.67
C ALA A 909 46.91 31.54 -21.42
N PHE A 910 47.86 31.52 -20.48
CA PHE A 910 47.75 32.16 -19.18
C PHE A 910 48.71 33.34 -19.06
N ALA A 911 48.21 34.49 -18.59
CA ALA A 911 49.02 35.68 -18.31
C ALA A 911 49.82 35.56 -17.00
N VAL A 912 49.32 34.74 -16.07
CA VAL A 912 49.92 34.47 -14.76
C VAL A 912 50.10 32.96 -14.57
N ASP A 913 50.75 32.54 -13.48
CA ASP A 913 50.93 31.13 -13.16
C ASP A 913 49.56 30.41 -13.03
N PRO A 914 49.26 29.41 -13.88
CA PRO A 914 47.97 28.69 -13.85
C PRO A 914 47.74 27.94 -12.53
N PHE A 915 48.78 27.63 -11.77
CA PHE A 915 48.67 26.95 -10.48
C PHE A 915 48.52 27.92 -9.29
N SER A 916 48.63 29.23 -9.52
CA SER A 916 48.55 30.25 -8.48
C SER A 916 47.16 30.39 -7.86
N ASN A 917 47.06 31.10 -6.73
CA ASN A 917 45.80 31.39 -6.06
C ASN A 917 44.83 32.24 -6.90
N ASP A 918 45.33 32.97 -7.89
CA ASP A 918 44.50 33.81 -8.77
C ASP A 918 43.75 32.99 -9.83
N ILE A 919 44.24 31.79 -10.15
CA ILE A 919 43.62 30.87 -11.10
C ILE A 919 43.05 29.65 -10.35
N TYR A 920 43.80 28.54 -10.26
CA TYR A 920 43.29 27.28 -9.74
C TYR A 920 43.69 26.98 -8.29
N ALA A 921 44.53 27.78 -7.64
CA ALA A 921 45.01 27.56 -6.27
C ALA A 921 45.58 26.13 -6.05
N MET A 922 46.32 25.64 -7.06
CA MET A 922 46.90 24.29 -7.14
C MET A 922 48.43 24.31 -6.99
N THR A 923 48.99 25.30 -6.30
CA THR A 923 50.45 25.50 -6.18
C THR A 923 51.19 24.26 -5.65
N GLY A 924 50.57 23.53 -4.72
CA GLY A 924 51.10 22.28 -4.17
C GLY A 924 50.97 21.05 -5.09
N SER A 925 50.24 21.16 -6.20
CA SER A 925 49.95 20.05 -7.12
C SER A 925 50.87 20.02 -8.35
N VAL A 926 51.72 21.03 -8.56
CA VAL A 926 52.66 21.05 -9.70
C VAL A 926 53.50 19.76 -9.72
N PRO A 927 53.64 19.07 -10.88
CA PRO A 927 54.41 17.84 -10.96
C PRO A 927 55.86 18.02 -10.49
N THR A 928 56.35 17.06 -9.69
CA THR A 928 57.73 17.05 -9.19
C THR A 928 58.42 15.73 -9.48
N TYR A 929 59.74 15.79 -9.71
CA TYR A 929 60.57 14.65 -10.10
C TYR A 929 61.49 14.21 -8.96
N SER A 930 61.70 12.90 -8.83
CA SER A 930 62.63 12.29 -7.87
C SER A 930 63.11 10.94 -8.37
N ILE A 931 64.25 10.46 -7.84
CA ILE A 931 64.65 9.05 -8.00
C ILE A 931 64.15 8.29 -6.78
N GLU A 932 63.45 7.18 -7.00
CA GLU A 932 62.86 6.38 -5.92
C GLU A 932 63.90 5.74 -5.00
N GLN A 933 65.02 5.34 -5.60
CA GLN A 933 66.05 4.54 -4.96
C GLN A 933 67.19 5.45 -4.50
N ASP A 934 67.74 5.17 -3.32
CA ASP A 934 68.99 5.77 -2.89
C ASP A 934 70.07 5.48 -3.93
N ASN A 935 70.63 6.53 -4.50
CA ASN A 935 71.61 6.41 -5.55
C ASN A 935 72.63 7.53 -5.43
N ASN A 936 73.89 7.20 -5.71
CA ASN A 936 74.96 8.19 -5.75
C ASN A 936 75.30 8.62 -7.17
N TYR A 937 74.63 8.09 -8.20
CA TYR A 937 75.08 8.19 -9.60
C TYR A 937 74.27 9.19 -10.44
N LEU A 938 73.02 9.46 -10.08
CA LEU A 938 72.11 10.33 -10.80
C LEU A 938 71.66 11.49 -9.91
N ASN A 939 71.60 12.68 -10.48
CA ASN A 939 70.94 13.83 -9.89
C ASN A 939 69.72 14.18 -10.76
N VAL A 940 68.59 14.49 -10.13
CA VAL A 940 67.38 14.94 -10.83
C VAL A 940 66.92 16.28 -10.28
N ASN A 941 66.70 17.24 -11.18
CA ASN A 941 66.08 18.50 -10.82
C ASN A 941 64.60 18.28 -10.50
N ARG A 942 64.22 18.58 -9.26
CA ARG A 942 62.86 18.36 -8.75
C ARG A 942 61.76 19.01 -9.58
N ASN A 943 62.02 20.16 -10.21
CA ASN A 943 60.99 20.96 -10.88
C ASN A 943 61.01 20.77 -12.40
N THR A 944 62.20 20.64 -12.99
CA THR A 944 62.34 20.50 -14.45
C THR A 944 62.39 19.04 -14.91
N GLY A 945 62.75 18.10 -14.03
CA GLY A 945 62.94 16.70 -14.41
C GLY A 945 64.20 16.44 -15.23
N VAL A 946 65.12 17.41 -15.30
CA VAL A 946 66.44 17.23 -15.93
C VAL A 946 67.28 16.31 -15.05
N ILE A 947 67.83 15.26 -15.67
CA ILE A 947 68.63 14.20 -15.07
C ILE A 947 70.06 14.32 -15.58
N THR A 948 71.02 14.33 -14.65
CA THR A 948 72.45 14.34 -14.94
C THR A 948 73.16 13.27 -14.12
N LEU A 949 74.35 12.85 -14.56
CA LEU A 949 75.21 12.03 -13.70
C LEU A 949 75.86 12.93 -12.65
N THR A 950 75.91 12.43 -11.42
CA THR A 950 76.75 12.99 -10.35
C THR A 950 78.23 12.80 -10.69
N GLU A 951 79.12 13.42 -9.92
CA GLU A 951 80.56 13.21 -10.09
C GLU A 951 80.98 11.75 -9.86
N GLU A 952 80.38 11.05 -8.88
CA GLU A 952 80.56 9.61 -8.70
C GLU A 952 80.04 8.81 -9.91
N GLY A 953 78.87 9.16 -10.46
CA GLY A 953 78.34 8.53 -11.67
C GLY A 953 79.26 8.68 -12.87
N LYS A 954 79.84 9.87 -13.06
CA LYS A 954 80.80 10.13 -14.15
C LYS A 954 82.09 9.33 -13.98
N ASN A 955 82.58 9.19 -12.75
CA ASN A 955 83.81 8.46 -12.47
C ASN A 955 83.62 6.93 -12.42
N LYS A 956 82.38 6.44 -12.30
CA LYS A 956 82.08 5.01 -12.24
C LYS A 956 82.22 4.33 -13.60
N ALA A 957 82.91 3.19 -13.63
CA ALA A 957 82.83 2.24 -14.74
C ALA A 957 81.66 1.27 -14.51
N PHE A 958 80.60 1.38 -15.31
CA PHE A 958 79.42 0.52 -15.21
C PHE A 958 79.66 -0.80 -15.95
N ALA A 959 79.85 -1.88 -15.19
CA ALA A 959 80.11 -3.23 -15.73
C ALA A 959 78.85 -3.91 -16.31
N ASN A 960 77.67 -3.45 -15.90
CA ASN A 960 76.34 -3.82 -16.39
C ASN A 960 75.48 -2.55 -16.48
N ASP A 961 74.35 -2.61 -17.19
CA ASP A 961 73.38 -1.51 -17.24
C ASP A 961 72.92 -1.17 -15.81
N TYR A 962 73.07 0.10 -15.42
CA TYR A 962 72.53 0.60 -14.17
C TYR A 962 71.14 1.18 -14.43
N THR A 963 70.16 0.75 -13.66
CA THR A 963 68.76 1.15 -13.82
C THR A 963 68.24 1.80 -12.55
N ALA A 964 67.63 2.98 -12.67
CA ALA A 964 66.95 3.67 -11.57
C ALA A 964 65.51 3.98 -11.94
N THR A 965 64.64 4.13 -10.95
CA THR A 965 63.24 4.52 -11.15
C THR A 965 63.10 6.03 -10.97
N LEU A 966 62.72 6.73 -12.03
CA LEU A 966 62.28 8.12 -11.98
C LEU A 966 60.80 8.16 -11.62
N VAL A 967 60.45 8.93 -10.58
CA VAL A 967 59.08 9.09 -10.10
C VAL A 967 58.64 10.53 -10.35
N VAL A 968 57.53 10.69 -11.07
CA VAL A 968 56.79 11.97 -11.17
C VAL A 968 55.65 11.93 -10.17
N THR A 969 55.66 12.85 -9.21
CA THR A 969 54.64 12.96 -8.16
C THR A 969 53.79 14.21 -8.36
N ILE A 970 52.47 14.02 -8.33
CA ILE A 970 51.46 15.08 -8.46
C ILE A 970 50.54 14.97 -7.24
N ASN A 971 50.44 16.01 -6.42
CA ASN A 971 49.47 16.00 -5.32
C ASN A 971 48.05 16.22 -5.86
N GLN A 972 47.08 15.47 -5.34
CA GLN A 972 45.69 15.57 -5.76
C GLN A 972 45.16 17.00 -5.56
N PRO A 973 44.67 17.66 -6.61
CA PRO A 973 44.09 18.99 -6.48
C PRO A 973 42.79 18.96 -5.67
N ARG A 974 42.49 20.08 -5.01
CA ARG A 974 41.23 20.30 -4.27
C ARG A 974 39.96 20.24 -5.14
N TRP A 975 40.12 20.30 -6.45
CA TRP A 975 39.02 20.38 -7.43
C TRP A 975 38.63 19.03 -8.04
N GLY A 976 39.07 17.93 -7.42
CA GLY A 976 38.70 16.56 -7.81
C GLY A 976 39.81 15.80 -8.52
N ALA A 977 39.45 14.66 -9.11
CA ALA A 977 40.39 13.79 -9.81
C ALA A 977 40.97 14.46 -11.06
N ILE A 978 42.20 14.11 -11.45
CA ILE A 978 42.79 14.57 -12.71
C ILE A 978 42.46 13.53 -13.78
N ASN A 979 41.80 13.94 -14.87
CA ASN A 979 41.48 13.03 -15.96
C ASN A 979 42.76 12.52 -16.64
N GLY A 980 42.79 11.26 -17.06
CA GLY A 980 43.99 10.62 -17.62
C GLY A 980 44.97 10.07 -16.59
N LEU A 981 44.72 10.27 -15.29
CA LEU A 981 45.42 9.58 -14.20
C LEU A 981 44.47 8.62 -13.49
N GLY A 982 44.99 7.49 -13.01
CA GLY A 982 44.24 6.57 -12.15
C GLY A 982 43.95 7.17 -10.77
N THR A 983 43.45 6.39 -9.81
CA THR A 983 43.12 6.89 -8.47
C THR A 983 44.36 7.34 -7.69
N ALA A 984 44.30 8.51 -7.05
CA ALA A 984 45.36 8.98 -6.17
C ALA A 984 45.50 8.09 -4.93
N GLN A 985 46.73 7.75 -4.56
CA GLN A 985 47.03 7.06 -3.31
C GLN A 985 47.60 8.03 -2.29
N ASN A 986 47.01 8.10 -1.09
CA ASN A 986 47.36 9.06 -0.04
C ASN A 986 47.41 10.51 -0.56
N GLY A 987 46.45 10.88 -1.41
CA GLY A 987 46.35 12.21 -2.00
C GLY A 987 47.44 12.53 -3.03
N LYS A 988 48.10 11.51 -3.61
CA LYS A 988 49.16 11.69 -4.61
C LYS A 988 48.99 10.74 -5.80
N TYR A 989 49.22 11.23 -7.00
CA TYR A 989 49.45 10.42 -8.19
C TYR A 989 50.96 10.23 -8.36
N LYS A 990 51.36 8.99 -8.70
CA LYS A 990 52.75 8.64 -8.97
C LYS A 990 52.85 7.97 -10.33
N LEU A 991 53.70 8.50 -11.20
CA LEU A 991 54.09 7.90 -12.48
C LEU A 991 55.54 7.46 -12.39
N THR A 992 55.86 6.25 -12.86
CA THR A 992 57.19 5.66 -12.76
C THR A 992 57.78 5.39 -14.14
N PHE A 993 59.03 5.83 -14.35
CA PHE A 993 59.77 5.66 -15.60
C PHE A 993 61.16 5.09 -15.29
N LYS A 994 61.74 4.36 -16.25
CA LYS A 994 63.06 3.77 -16.08
C LYS A 994 64.14 4.73 -16.57
N VAL A 995 65.21 4.91 -15.80
CA VAL A 995 66.42 5.62 -16.24
C VAL A 995 67.52 4.59 -16.40
N VAL A 996 68.15 4.53 -17.57
CA VAL A 996 69.16 3.52 -17.91
C VAL A 996 70.49 4.19 -18.21
N ILE A 997 71.52 3.83 -17.46
CA ILE A 997 72.92 4.10 -17.77
C ILE A 997 73.50 2.82 -18.37
N PRO A 998 73.81 2.77 -19.68
CA PRO A 998 74.27 1.55 -20.32
C PRO A 998 75.66 1.12 -19.82
N LYS A 999 75.89 -0.19 -19.86
CA LYS A 999 77.22 -0.79 -19.69
C LYS A 999 78.22 -0.13 -20.65
N GLY A 1000 79.40 0.23 -20.12
CA GLY A 1000 80.51 0.74 -20.94
C GLY A 1000 80.34 2.16 -21.48
N ILE A 1001 79.34 2.93 -21.01
CA ILE A 1001 79.17 4.34 -21.36
C ILE A 1001 80.45 5.16 -21.12
N GLN A 1002 80.80 6.04 -22.08
CA GLN A 1002 81.97 6.91 -22.03
C GLN A 1002 81.59 8.37 -21.69
#